data_AF-A0A2E7Y562-F1
#
_entry.id   AF-A0A2E7Y562-F1
#
_cell.length_a   1.000
_cell.length_b   1.000
_cell.length_c   1.000
_cell.angle_alpha   90.00
_cell.angle_beta   90.00
_cell.angle_gamma   90.00
#
_symmetry.space_group_name_H-M   'P 1'
#
loop_
_entity.id
_entity.type
_entity.pdbx_description
1 polymer ?
#
loop_
_entity_poly.entity_id
_entity_poly.type
_entity_poly.pdbx_seq_one_letter_code
_entity_poly.pdbx_strand_id
1 'polypeptide(L)'
;MATATVVAFAGVVSAAAGETLPYGLMDGHLPLEAVQLVAMPGPDYDTLLKDDVKRAKQGLPLRFAAPNTVSMSPSTHGTWEHLPEGGMMWRMRVLSEGAAHLNFGFDRFDLPLSAELAIYGIDGWDVMRPLTAADNPRGGAFWTRVIHGDEVVIEVTLDAADREALTGGLHLTSINEGYRGFDDPPFRGSSESCNIDVVCPEGDPWANEVPSVGVYTLEGWWTCTGFMVNNTAEDQRPLFMTSHHCGINNGNEGSLVVYWNHQNSYCRAPGSGDSGAPGDGTFNQYSSGCNFLDNDQYYDSALVVLDSAPNPSWGVTYAGWSRANSATNGAGIHHPEAAEKRISFPDVTANEGQYWRVNWGQGRTAPGSSGSPLFDSNHRAIGALCCGSSYCDNDYDDYYGRGFAGAWNGMRSHLDPVGSNPQGIDTLAPGGGADPQGACCIGGVCSYITEHDCLTMGGTYLGDYVSCDGNPCDPNNGNTCETAKVASEGENAFDTSEMTDSGFGDPDESQCEDTYLDWDDSPDFWFKWSAPGNGDIDLTTCDPSSYDTSVVLYEGLTCETLVQIACNGDDENSDDNCQNYHSLIEEIPVTSGQTYWVRLGGWQGNTGEGTMTLTFNGTSDPTGGCCIGLACVVLTDAQCAAMGGSYLGDGSDCTNDPCGVEAIGYCCISGSCSVLPEDDCDAAGGNYGGDGTNCSSDPCGGGGEYSAVYWNVVGVDLLSSGAPSYTVDVYVELPIDWHLDAVAGNQAQQKTIATNTSFYQDAYGGPTSQGVNPALYPMVPDLEWDSRVTIGCLDSSGDPFPENALNDIGIDWTDFEAGDDLSVGNGAWFVVVADQQGDSQEFMDSQCEDHNGVLIARLTSMGHDSEILFEALFQGRDADNLVWQDTAAATIMYQGELDCNGNHTPDACDIASGDSNDANGNGIPDECESGCEWDLDGNGVTDVNDLLILIAGYPATYDVDDLLALLAEFGCGG
;
A
#
# COMPACT_ATOMS: atom_id res chain seq x y z
N MET A 1 -64.23 8.17 18.18
CA MET A 1 -63.36 7.79 19.30
C MET A 1 -62.88 6.37 19.06
N ALA A 2 -61.63 6.22 18.64
CA ALA A 2 -60.71 5.12 18.94
C ALA A 2 -59.49 5.27 18.03
N THR A 3 -58.36 5.56 18.66
CA THR A 3 -56.99 5.64 18.15
C THR A 3 -56.51 4.29 17.62
N ALA A 4 -55.75 4.28 16.52
CA ALA A 4 -54.92 3.13 16.11
C ALA A 4 -53.61 3.63 15.45
N THR A 5 -52.61 3.77 16.31
CA THR A 5 -51.17 3.50 16.19
C THR A 5 -50.56 3.30 14.79
N VAL A 6 -49.63 4.21 14.44
CA VAL A 6 -48.60 3.99 13.42
C VAL A 6 -47.58 3.01 13.99
N VAL A 7 -47.38 1.88 13.31
CA VAL A 7 -46.24 0.98 13.53
C VAL A 7 -45.28 1.22 12.38
N ALA A 8 -44.16 1.89 12.66
CA ALA A 8 -43.03 1.93 11.74
C ALA A 8 -42.37 0.56 11.73
N PHE A 9 -42.40 -0.14 10.60
CA PHE A 9 -41.50 -1.25 10.33
C PHE A 9 -40.22 -0.64 9.76
N ALA A 10 -39.20 -0.52 10.60
CA ALA A 10 -37.82 -0.43 10.14
C ALA A 10 -37.46 -1.81 9.58
N GLY A 11 -37.42 -1.93 8.25
CA GLY A 11 -36.84 -3.09 7.58
C GLY A 11 -35.34 -3.02 7.75
N VAL A 12 -34.80 -3.90 8.59
CA VAL A 12 -33.36 -4.11 8.75
C VAL A 12 -32.87 -4.76 7.45
N VAL A 13 -32.08 -4.02 6.67
CA VAL A 13 -31.27 -4.59 5.59
C VAL A 13 -30.27 -5.53 6.27
N SER A 14 -30.40 -6.82 6.00
CA SER A 14 -29.39 -7.79 6.41
C SER A 14 -28.24 -7.68 5.43
N ALA A 15 -27.21 -6.92 5.80
CA ALA A 15 -25.92 -6.92 5.12
C ALA A 15 -25.37 -8.35 5.12
N ALA A 16 -25.21 -8.95 3.93
CA ALA A 16 -24.29 -10.06 3.73
C ALA A 16 -22.88 -9.47 3.78
N ALA A 17 -22.00 -10.07 4.59
CA ALA A 17 -20.57 -9.76 4.59
C ALA A 17 -19.99 -10.19 3.23
N GLY A 18 -19.20 -9.42 2.49
CA GLY A 18 -18.64 -8.09 2.71
C GLY A 18 -17.50 -7.93 1.70
N GLU A 19 -17.79 -7.43 0.51
CA GLU A 19 -16.79 -6.78 -0.35
C GLU A 19 -17.43 -5.46 -0.81
N THR A 20 -16.89 -4.37 -0.27
CA THR A 20 -17.27 -3.01 -0.63
C THR A 20 -16.68 -2.69 -1.99
N LEU A 21 -17.45 -2.05 -2.89
CA LEU A 21 -16.86 -1.48 -4.11
C LEU A 21 -15.71 -0.53 -3.70
N PRO A 22 -14.63 -0.44 -4.50
CA PRO A 22 -13.62 0.61 -4.31
C PRO A 22 -14.29 1.98 -4.19
N TYR A 23 -13.81 2.82 -3.28
CA TYR A 23 -14.40 4.13 -3.01
C TYR A 23 -14.36 5.02 -4.26
N GLY A 24 -13.33 4.90 -5.10
CA GLY A 24 -13.22 5.64 -6.36
C GLY A 24 -14.25 5.27 -7.42
N LEU A 25 -14.99 4.17 -7.26
CA LEU A 25 -16.13 3.78 -8.10
C LEU A 25 -17.50 4.21 -7.52
N MET A 26 -17.51 4.83 -6.34
CA MET A 26 -18.71 5.37 -5.69
C MET A 26 -18.89 6.88 -5.97
N ASP A 27 -20.13 7.35 -5.94
CA ASP A 27 -20.44 8.78 -6.03
C ASP A 27 -19.92 9.55 -4.79
N GLY A 28 -19.40 10.76 -5.00
CA GLY A 28 -18.99 11.68 -3.92
C GLY A 28 -17.49 11.80 -3.69
N HIS A 29 -16.67 11.17 -4.53
CA HIS A 29 -15.20 11.24 -4.54
C HIS A 29 -14.69 12.03 -5.75
N LEU A 30 -13.39 12.35 -5.82
CA LEU A 30 -12.86 13.01 -7.03
C LEU A 30 -13.11 12.07 -8.24
N PRO A 31 -13.55 12.61 -9.38
CA PRO A 31 -13.73 11.81 -10.59
C PRO A 31 -12.37 11.25 -11.04
N LEU A 32 -12.34 10.07 -11.68
CA LEU A 32 -11.09 9.43 -12.10
C LEU A 32 -10.29 10.32 -13.05
N GLU A 33 -10.97 11.16 -13.83
CA GLU A 33 -10.38 12.18 -14.70
C GLU A 33 -9.49 13.18 -13.94
N ALA A 34 -9.75 13.40 -12.65
CA ALA A 34 -8.96 14.26 -11.76
C ALA A 34 -7.81 13.53 -11.04
N VAL A 35 -7.78 12.19 -11.12
CA VAL A 35 -6.68 11.37 -10.58
C VAL A 35 -5.48 11.44 -11.52
N GLN A 36 -4.26 11.59 -10.98
CA GLN A 36 -3.04 11.65 -11.77
C GLN A 36 -2.91 10.43 -12.69
N LEU A 37 -2.75 10.70 -13.98
CA LEU A 37 -2.48 9.72 -15.01
C LEU A 37 -0.99 9.59 -15.29
N VAL A 38 -0.48 8.37 -15.16
CA VAL A 38 0.85 7.95 -15.58
C VAL A 38 0.72 7.28 -16.94
N ALA A 39 1.18 7.95 -17.99
CA ALA A 39 1.17 7.41 -19.34
C ALA A 39 2.45 6.62 -19.64
N MET A 40 2.29 5.38 -20.08
CA MET A 40 3.35 4.48 -20.52
C MET A 40 3.47 4.50 -22.06
N PRO A 41 4.62 4.09 -22.63
CA PRO A 41 4.83 4.13 -24.08
C PRO A 41 3.88 3.25 -24.91
N GLY A 42 3.26 2.24 -24.28
CA GLY A 42 2.46 1.24 -24.97
C GLY A 42 3.32 0.17 -25.66
N PRO A 43 2.76 -1.03 -25.91
CA PRO A 43 3.51 -2.12 -26.52
C PRO A 43 3.78 -1.89 -28.03
N ASP A 44 5.05 -1.91 -28.43
CA ASP A 44 5.44 -1.98 -29.85
C ASP A 44 5.24 -3.41 -30.39
N TYR A 45 4.00 -3.75 -30.74
CA TYR A 45 3.61 -5.06 -31.28
C TYR A 45 4.52 -5.52 -32.42
N ASP A 46 4.88 -4.61 -33.31
CA ASP A 46 5.62 -4.90 -34.53
C ASP A 46 7.05 -5.35 -34.22
N THR A 47 7.67 -4.77 -33.20
CA THR A 47 8.99 -5.17 -32.69
C THR A 47 8.88 -6.42 -31.81
N LEU A 48 7.90 -6.45 -30.90
CA LEU A 48 7.70 -7.54 -29.94
C LEU A 48 7.46 -8.88 -30.64
N LEU A 49 6.57 -8.92 -31.64
CA LEU A 49 6.26 -10.13 -32.41
C LEU A 49 7.47 -10.64 -33.21
N LYS A 50 8.29 -9.74 -33.78
CA LYS A 50 9.52 -10.13 -34.50
C LYS A 50 10.58 -10.71 -33.56
N ASP A 51 10.67 -10.18 -32.34
CA ASP A 51 11.59 -10.67 -31.33
C ASP A 51 11.11 -11.99 -30.71
N ASP A 52 9.80 -12.19 -30.54
CA ASP A 52 9.24 -13.45 -30.05
C ASP A 52 9.57 -14.62 -30.98
N VAL A 53 9.58 -14.42 -32.31
CA VAL A 53 10.05 -15.44 -33.26
C VAL A 53 11.52 -15.83 -33.02
N LYS A 54 12.36 -14.91 -32.56
CA LYS A 54 13.76 -15.22 -32.20
C LYS A 54 13.84 -15.92 -30.85
N ARG A 55 13.09 -15.45 -29.85
CA ARG A 55 13.02 -16.05 -28.52
C ARG A 55 12.53 -17.50 -28.57
N ALA A 56 11.48 -17.78 -29.34
CA ALA A 56 10.94 -19.11 -29.55
C ALA A 56 12.00 -20.06 -30.14
N LYS A 57 12.80 -19.61 -31.13
CA LYS A 57 13.91 -20.40 -31.69
C LYS A 57 15.04 -20.69 -30.70
N GLN A 58 15.16 -19.88 -29.65
CA GLN A 58 16.12 -20.06 -28.57
C GLN A 58 15.57 -20.94 -27.43
N GLY A 59 14.30 -21.36 -27.51
CA GLY A 59 13.64 -22.12 -26.43
C GLY A 59 13.44 -21.29 -25.17
N LEU A 60 13.35 -19.97 -25.28
CA LEU A 60 13.04 -19.10 -24.15
C LEU A 60 11.54 -19.18 -23.83
N PRO A 61 11.15 -19.02 -22.55
CA PRO A 61 9.73 -19.07 -22.19
C PRO A 61 8.91 -17.97 -22.84
N LEU A 62 7.61 -18.26 -22.92
CA LEU A 62 6.62 -17.45 -23.61
C LEU A 62 6.53 -16.08 -22.92
N ARG A 63 6.80 -15.01 -23.67
CA ARG A 63 6.66 -13.62 -23.20
C ARG A 63 5.25 -13.14 -23.48
N PHE A 64 4.52 -12.58 -22.53
CA PHE A 64 3.13 -12.14 -22.76
C PHE A 64 2.94 -10.62 -22.54
N ALA A 65 3.90 -9.96 -21.87
CA ALA A 65 3.93 -8.52 -21.68
C ALA A 65 5.32 -7.92 -21.97
N ALA A 66 5.38 -6.61 -22.16
CA ALA A 66 6.61 -5.83 -22.22
C ALA A 66 6.86 -5.17 -20.86
N PRO A 67 7.97 -5.48 -20.17
CA PRO A 67 8.23 -4.89 -18.86
C PRO A 67 8.79 -3.47 -18.97
N ASN A 68 8.25 -2.54 -18.19
CA ASN A 68 8.77 -1.18 -18.02
C ASN A 68 9.20 -0.96 -16.58
N THR A 69 10.49 -0.68 -16.38
CA THR A 69 11.02 -0.32 -15.07
C THR A 69 10.65 1.11 -14.72
N VAL A 70 10.08 1.29 -13.54
CA VAL A 70 9.66 2.59 -12.99
C VAL A 70 10.17 2.75 -11.56
N SER A 71 9.96 3.93 -10.98
CA SER A 71 10.19 4.18 -9.55
C SER A 71 9.13 5.16 -9.10
N MET A 72 8.06 4.63 -8.52
CA MET A 72 6.86 5.39 -8.16
C MET A 72 6.44 5.04 -6.74
N SER A 73 5.96 6.04 -6.00
CA SER A 73 5.48 5.93 -4.62
C SER A 73 4.37 6.94 -4.38
N PRO A 74 3.56 6.80 -3.31
CA PRO A 74 2.55 7.81 -2.98
C PRO A 74 3.11 9.20 -2.64
N SER A 75 4.43 9.33 -2.42
CA SER A 75 5.14 10.61 -2.26
C SER A 75 5.50 11.29 -3.58
N THR A 76 5.57 10.54 -4.68
CA THR A 76 6.05 11.04 -5.98
C THR A 76 4.96 11.02 -7.04
N HIS A 77 3.97 10.14 -6.89
CA HIS A 77 2.89 9.92 -7.85
C HIS A 77 1.56 9.65 -7.12
N GLY A 78 0.47 9.77 -7.87
CA GLY A 78 -0.91 9.67 -7.44
C GLY A 78 -1.48 10.95 -6.82
N THR A 79 -2.79 10.96 -6.65
CA THR A 79 -3.60 12.05 -6.12
C THR A 79 -4.15 11.63 -4.76
N TRP A 80 -4.02 12.51 -3.77
CA TRP A 80 -4.60 12.35 -2.44
C TRP A 80 -5.92 13.12 -2.31
N GLU A 81 -6.92 12.54 -1.67
CA GLU A 81 -8.16 13.21 -1.27
C GLU A 81 -8.57 12.85 0.16
N HIS A 82 -9.34 13.74 0.79
CA HIS A 82 -9.94 13.51 2.10
C HIS A 82 -11.29 12.80 1.96
N LEU A 83 -11.49 11.75 2.73
CA LEU A 83 -12.78 11.07 2.88
C LEU A 83 -13.54 11.62 4.10
N PRO A 84 -14.88 11.43 4.17
CA PRO A 84 -15.64 11.69 5.38
C PRO A 84 -15.07 10.97 6.62
N GLU A 85 -15.43 11.45 7.82
CA GLU A 85 -15.06 10.84 9.11
C GLU A 85 -13.56 10.72 9.42
N GLY A 86 -12.69 11.39 8.64
CA GLY A 86 -11.25 11.46 8.91
C GLY A 86 -10.40 10.44 8.14
N GLY A 87 -10.99 9.76 7.15
CA GLY A 87 -10.26 8.92 6.21
C GLY A 87 -9.54 9.72 5.11
N MET A 88 -8.63 9.04 4.42
CA MET A 88 -7.91 9.51 3.24
C MET A 88 -8.03 8.48 2.13
N MET A 89 -7.95 8.95 0.88
CA MET A 89 -7.76 8.09 -0.28
C MET A 89 -6.61 8.61 -1.13
N TRP A 90 -5.77 7.68 -1.60
CA TRP A 90 -4.74 7.91 -2.61
C TRP A 90 -5.09 7.11 -3.85
N ARG A 91 -5.00 7.71 -5.04
CA ARG A 91 -5.24 7.03 -6.31
C ARG A 91 -4.19 7.38 -7.34
N MET A 92 -3.83 6.43 -8.20
CA MET A 92 -2.99 6.65 -9.38
C MET A 92 -3.57 5.88 -10.55
N ARG A 93 -3.73 6.56 -11.69
CA ARG A 93 -4.11 5.94 -12.96
C ARG A 93 -2.86 5.62 -13.76
N VAL A 94 -2.84 4.48 -14.41
CA VAL A 94 -1.76 4.06 -15.30
C VAL A 94 -2.39 3.69 -16.64
N LEU A 95 -2.04 4.45 -17.68
CA LEU A 95 -2.48 4.20 -19.06
C LEU A 95 -1.31 3.71 -19.90
N SER A 96 -1.52 2.64 -20.64
CA SER A 96 -0.59 2.08 -21.63
C SER A 96 -1.36 1.82 -22.91
N GLU A 97 -1.62 2.87 -23.69
CA GLU A 97 -2.49 2.82 -24.88
C GLU A 97 -2.23 1.60 -25.77
N GLY A 98 -3.28 0.82 -26.02
CA GLY A 98 -3.23 -0.37 -26.85
C GLY A 98 -2.62 -1.61 -26.18
N ALA A 99 -2.35 -1.57 -24.87
CA ALA A 99 -2.10 -2.79 -24.10
C ALA A 99 -3.39 -3.60 -23.91
N ALA A 100 -3.25 -4.91 -23.92
CA ALA A 100 -4.32 -5.87 -23.64
C ALA A 100 -4.71 -5.85 -22.15
N HIS A 101 -3.70 -5.86 -21.29
CA HIS A 101 -3.81 -5.84 -19.83
C HIS A 101 -2.58 -5.19 -19.22
N LEU A 102 -2.65 -4.87 -17.94
CA LEU A 102 -1.53 -4.39 -17.14
C LEU A 102 -1.31 -5.29 -15.92
N ASN A 103 -0.06 -5.37 -15.47
CA ASN A 103 0.27 -5.89 -14.15
C ASN A 103 1.46 -5.16 -13.53
N PHE A 104 1.54 -5.20 -12.21
CA PHE A 104 2.39 -4.32 -11.41
C PHE A 104 3.32 -5.12 -10.50
N GLY A 105 4.57 -4.66 -10.44
CA GLY A 105 5.60 -5.20 -9.55
C GLY A 105 6.05 -4.17 -8.53
N PHE A 106 5.81 -4.45 -7.26
CA PHE A 106 6.28 -3.67 -6.12
C PHE A 106 7.50 -4.37 -5.51
N ASP A 107 8.59 -3.65 -5.29
CA ASP A 107 9.72 -4.16 -4.50
C ASP A 107 9.52 -3.90 -2.99
N ARG A 108 8.64 -2.95 -2.66
CA ARG A 108 8.18 -2.65 -1.31
C ARG A 108 6.66 -2.52 -1.30
N PHE A 109 6.04 -3.40 -0.54
CA PHE A 109 4.60 -3.51 -0.33
C PHE A 109 4.34 -3.78 1.14
N ASP A 110 4.05 -2.71 1.87
CA ASP A 110 3.73 -2.75 3.30
C ASP A 110 2.54 -1.82 3.57
N LEU A 111 1.34 -2.40 3.59
CA LEU A 111 0.12 -1.68 3.90
C LEU A 111 -0.04 -1.56 5.43
N PRO A 112 -0.33 -0.35 5.98
CA PRO A 112 -0.67 -0.20 7.39
C PRO A 112 -2.02 -0.86 7.71
N LEU A 113 -2.31 -1.08 9.00
CA LEU A 113 -3.49 -1.84 9.43
C LEU A 113 -4.82 -1.19 9.01
N SER A 114 -4.89 0.13 8.87
CA SER A 114 -6.09 0.84 8.40
C SER A 114 -6.21 0.87 6.88
N ALA A 115 -5.16 0.49 6.14
CA ALA A 115 -5.15 0.60 4.69
C ALA A 115 -5.82 -0.60 4.01
N GLU A 116 -6.61 -0.25 3.00
CA GLU A 116 -7.19 -1.16 2.03
C GLU A 116 -6.79 -0.68 0.64
N LEU A 117 -6.13 -1.53 -0.14
CA LEU A 117 -5.67 -1.25 -1.49
C LEU A 117 -6.54 -2.00 -2.50
N ALA A 118 -7.12 -1.26 -3.46
CA ALA A 118 -7.83 -1.80 -4.60
C ALA A 118 -7.05 -1.53 -5.90
N ILE A 119 -7.09 -2.49 -6.82
CA ILE A 119 -6.55 -2.33 -8.18
C ILE A 119 -7.64 -2.73 -9.16
N TYR A 120 -7.99 -1.86 -10.09
CA TYR A 120 -9.10 -2.10 -11.00
C TYR A 120 -8.89 -1.47 -12.37
N GLY A 121 -9.39 -2.12 -13.43
CA GLY A 121 -9.53 -1.48 -14.74
C GLY A 121 -10.39 -0.22 -14.63
N ILE A 122 -10.08 0.83 -15.39
CA ILE A 122 -10.77 2.14 -15.26
C ILE A 122 -12.30 2.06 -15.44
N ASP A 123 -12.75 1.03 -16.16
CA ASP A 123 -14.15 0.72 -16.42
C ASP A 123 -14.87 0.02 -15.24
N GLY A 124 -14.13 -0.36 -14.20
CA GLY A 124 -14.64 -1.05 -13.02
C GLY A 124 -15.04 -2.51 -13.26
N TRP A 125 -14.77 -3.08 -14.44
CA TRP A 125 -15.15 -4.46 -14.77
C TRP A 125 -14.19 -5.48 -14.16
N ASP A 126 -12.88 -5.21 -14.27
CA ASP A 126 -11.88 -6.09 -13.70
C ASP A 126 -11.31 -5.52 -12.39
N VAL A 127 -11.93 -5.88 -11.28
CA VAL A 127 -11.55 -5.45 -9.94
C VAL A 127 -10.80 -6.55 -9.23
N MET A 128 -9.57 -6.27 -8.80
CA MET A 128 -8.86 -7.15 -7.88
C MET A 128 -9.48 -7.03 -6.49
N ARG A 129 -9.61 -8.15 -5.77
CA ARG A 129 -10.07 -8.12 -4.38
C ARG A 129 -9.24 -7.08 -3.59
N PRO A 130 -9.84 -6.43 -2.58
CA PRO A 130 -9.08 -5.54 -1.73
C PRO A 130 -7.92 -6.27 -1.04
N LEU A 131 -6.76 -5.62 -1.02
CA LEU A 131 -5.58 -6.05 -0.28
C LEU A 131 -5.48 -5.27 1.03
N THR A 132 -5.11 -5.96 2.09
CA THR A 132 -4.95 -5.36 3.42
C THR A 132 -3.56 -5.67 3.98
N ALA A 133 -3.23 -5.17 5.17
CA ALA A 133 -2.01 -5.54 5.88
C ALA A 133 -1.82 -7.06 6.07
N ALA A 134 -2.90 -7.85 6.05
CA ALA A 134 -2.81 -9.32 6.11
C ALA A 134 -2.22 -9.95 4.84
N ASP A 135 -2.21 -9.20 3.73
CA ASP A 135 -1.65 -9.60 2.44
C ASP A 135 -0.18 -9.16 2.26
N ASN A 136 0.40 -8.46 3.23
CA ASN A 136 1.80 -8.01 3.14
C ASN A 136 2.74 -9.22 2.99
N PRO A 137 3.54 -9.29 1.91
CA PRO A 137 4.41 -10.42 1.64
C PRO A 137 5.60 -10.43 2.62
N ARG A 138 6.05 -11.63 3.02
CA ARG A 138 7.18 -11.78 3.97
C ARG A 138 8.49 -11.18 3.46
N GLY A 139 8.66 -11.08 2.14
CA GLY A 139 9.84 -10.53 1.47
C GLY A 139 9.71 -9.06 1.05
N GLY A 140 8.59 -8.40 1.34
CA GLY A 140 8.32 -7.01 0.97
C GLY A 140 7.97 -6.78 -0.51
N ALA A 141 8.34 -7.70 -1.42
CA ALA A 141 7.96 -7.61 -2.83
C ALA A 141 6.58 -8.22 -3.10
N PHE A 142 5.73 -7.50 -3.82
CA PHE A 142 4.39 -7.95 -4.21
C PHE A 142 4.19 -7.79 -5.71
N TRP A 143 3.59 -8.79 -6.35
CA TRP A 143 3.26 -8.75 -7.76
C TRP A 143 1.78 -9.02 -7.96
N THR A 144 1.13 -8.18 -8.75
CA THR A 144 -0.31 -8.29 -8.98
C THR A 144 -0.61 -9.38 -10.00
N ARG A 145 -1.85 -9.87 -10.00
CA ARG A 145 -2.37 -10.51 -11.20
C ARG A 145 -2.46 -9.52 -12.36
N VAL A 146 -2.70 -10.03 -13.56
CA VAL A 146 -3.13 -9.24 -14.72
C VAL A 146 -4.47 -8.58 -14.44
N ILE A 147 -4.60 -7.34 -14.84
CA ILE A 147 -5.81 -6.53 -14.81
C ILE A 147 -6.12 -6.14 -16.25
N HIS A 148 -7.30 -6.53 -16.73
CA HIS A 148 -7.72 -6.31 -18.12
C HIS A 148 -7.90 -4.81 -18.43
N GLY A 149 -7.59 -4.45 -19.68
CA GLY A 149 -7.64 -3.07 -20.16
C GLY A 149 -6.27 -2.40 -20.25
N ASP A 150 -6.21 -1.32 -21.02
CA ASP A 150 -5.02 -0.49 -21.18
C ASP A 150 -4.90 0.61 -20.12
N GLU A 151 -5.93 0.78 -19.28
CA GLU A 151 -5.92 1.75 -18.20
C GLU A 151 -6.38 1.16 -16.86
N VAL A 152 -5.52 1.25 -15.86
CA VAL A 152 -5.73 0.67 -14.53
C VAL A 152 -5.53 1.70 -13.43
N VAL A 153 -6.39 1.65 -12.42
CA VAL A 153 -6.34 2.46 -11.22
C VAL A 153 -5.75 1.65 -10.08
N ILE A 154 -4.79 2.23 -9.35
CA ILE A 154 -4.33 1.77 -8.06
C ILE A 154 -4.88 2.74 -7.02
N GLU A 155 -5.70 2.25 -6.10
CA GLU A 155 -6.40 3.00 -5.08
C GLU A 155 -6.04 2.48 -3.70
N VAL A 156 -5.82 3.37 -2.74
CA VAL A 156 -5.65 3.01 -1.33
C VAL A 156 -6.51 3.93 -0.48
N THR A 157 -7.37 3.35 0.34
CA THR A 157 -8.12 4.06 1.39
C THR A 157 -7.56 3.72 2.76
N LEU A 158 -7.43 4.70 3.65
CA LEU A 158 -6.84 4.51 4.98
C LEU A 158 -7.23 5.64 5.95
N ASP A 159 -6.94 5.46 7.23
CA ASP A 159 -7.06 6.55 8.21
C ASP A 159 -6.02 7.64 7.93
N ALA A 160 -6.38 8.92 8.13
CA ALA A 160 -5.47 10.03 7.83
C ALA A 160 -4.14 9.96 8.58
N ALA A 161 -4.11 9.35 9.77
CA ALA A 161 -2.91 9.16 10.58
C ALA A 161 -1.89 8.21 9.92
N ASP A 162 -2.34 7.27 9.09
CA ASP A 162 -1.50 6.24 8.46
C ASP A 162 -0.97 6.67 7.07
N ARG A 163 -1.27 7.90 6.63
CA ARG A 163 -0.81 8.44 5.33
C ARG A 163 0.70 8.33 5.14
N GLU A 164 1.47 8.67 6.17
CA GLU A 164 2.94 8.68 6.09
C GLU A 164 3.50 7.25 6.05
N ALA A 165 2.91 6.35 6.83
CA ALA A 165 3.21 4.92 6.77
C ALA A 165 2.97 4.34 5.36
N LEU A 166 1.84 4.66 4.72
CA LEU A 166 1.59 4.22 3.34
C LEU A 166 2.60 4.82 2.34
N THR A 167 2.92 6.10 2.51
CA THR A 167 3.86 6.82 1.64
C THR A 167 5.26 6.17 1.67
N GLY A 168 5.69 5.74 2.86
CA GLY A 168 6.89 4.93 3.05
C GLY A 168 6.70 3.44 2.74
N GLY A 169 5.48 2.91 2.70
CA GLY A 169 5.18 1.48 2.58
C GLY A 169 5.02 0.94 1.17
N LEU A 170 4.73 1.79 0.18
CA LEU A 170 4.55 1.39 -1.22
C LEU A 170 5.64 1.94 -2.15
N HIS A 171 6.26 1.06 -2.94
CA HIS A 171 7.15 1.43 -4.05
C HIS A 171 6.96 0.49 -5.24
N LEU A 172 6.47 1.08 -6.34
CA LEU A 172 6.22 0.41 -7.61
C LEU A 172 7.48 0.51 -8.50
N THR A 173 7.95 -0.64 -8.96
CA THR A 173 9.18 -0.76 -9.76
C THR A 173 8.98 -1.34 -11.16
N SER A 174 7.83 -1.97 -11.42
CA SER A 174 7.51 -2.54 -12.72
C SER A 174 6.06 -2.26 -13.12
N ILE A 175 5.86 -1.74 -14.33
CA ILE A 175 4.57 -1.70 -15.01
C ILE A 175 4.74 -2.52 -16.29
N ASN A 176 3.98 -3.61 -16.43
CA ASN A 176 4.15 -4.54 -17.53
C ASN A 176 2.96 -4.45 -18.49
N GLU A 177 3.24 -4.16 -19.76
CA GLU A 177 2.26 -3.87 -20.81
C GLU A 177 1.93 -5.13 -21.59
N GLY A 178 0.74 -5.69 -21.38
CA GLY A 178 0.25 -6.90 -22.05
C GLY A 178 0.04 -6.70 -23.54
N TYR A 179 0.43 -7.68 -24.35
CA TYR A 179 0.22 -7.64 -25.81
C TYR A 179 -0.28 -8.96 -26.40
N ARG A 180 -0.43 -10.00 -25.57
CA ARG A 180 -1.04 -11.30 -25.91
C ARG A 180 -1.29 -12.11 -24.64
N GLY A 181 -2.24 -13.05 -24.69
CA GLY A 181 -2.57 -13.92 -23.57
C GLY A 181 -3.18 -13.14 -22.40
N PHE A 182 -3.79 -13.84 -21.44
CA PHE A 182 -4.29 -13.22 -20.19
C PHE A 182 -5.25 -12.03 -20.41
N ASP A 183 -6.11 -12.12 -21.44
CA ASP A 183 -7.07 -11.06 -21.79
C ASP A 183 -8.40 -11.58 -22.33
N ASP A 184 -9.28 -10.68 -22.79
CA ASP A 184 -10.46 -10.95 -23.61
C ASP A 184 -10.14 -11.06 -25.12
N PRO A 185 -11.00 -11.69 -25.93
CA PRO A 185 -10.83 -11.75 -27.37
C PRO A 185 -10.72 -10.33 -27.96
N PRO A 186 -9.79 -10.09 -28.91
CA PRO A 186 -8.95 -11.06 -29.61
C PRO A 186 -7.61 -11.39 -28.90
N PHE A 187 -7.27 -10.71 -27.81
CA PHE A 187 -5.94 -10.76 -27.18
C PHE A 187 -5.77 -11.90 -26.17
N ARG A 188 -6.87 -12.53 -25.72
CA ARG A 188 -6.93 -13.70 -24.82
C ARG A 188 -5.92 -14.80 -25.13
N GLY A 189 -5.54 -14.92 -26.39
CA GLY A 189 -4.73 -16.03 -26.88
C GLY A 189 -5.60 -17.26 -27.16
N SER A 190 -5.03 -18.19 -27.90
CA SER A 190 -5.67 -19.44 -28.30
C SER A 190 -4.62 -20.52 -28.42
N SER A 191 -4.99 -21.77 -28.14
CA SER A 191 -4.13 -22.94 -28.40
C SER A 191 -4.60 -23.70 -29.63
N GLU A 192 -3.74 -24.56 -30.18
CA GLU A 192 -4.09 -25.32 -31.37
C GLU A 192 -5.30 -26.27 -31.12
N SER A 193 -6.15 -26.43 -32.14
CA SER A 193 -7.46 -27.08 -32.01
C SER A 193 -7.44 -28.56 -31.59
N CYS A 194 -6.35 -29.31 -31.82
CA CYS A 194 -6.30 -30.73 -31.46
C CYS A 194 -6.16 -30.98 -29.94
N ASN A 195 -5.88 -29.93 -29.16
CA ASN A 195 -5.85 -30.02 -27.71
C ASN A 195 -7.26 -30.29 -27.16
N ILE A 196 -7.30 -30.91 -25.98
CA ILE A 196 -8.53 -31.39 -25.34
C ILE A 196 -8.73 -30.56 -24.07
N ASP A 197 -9.87 -29.88 -23.93
CA ASP A 197 -10.20 -29.19 -22.68
C ASP A 197 -10.29 -30.19 -21.52
N VAL A 198 -9.81 -29.80 -20.34
CA VAL A 198 -9.85 -30.68 -19.15
C VAL A 198 -11.27 -31.05 -18.70
N VAL A 199 -12.29 -30.27 -19.09
CA VAL A 199 -13.71 -30.53 -18.82
C VAL A 199 -14.35 -31.53 -19.80
N CYS A 200 -13.60 -31.96 -20.82
CA CYS A 200 -14.06 -33.04 -21.70
C CYS A 200 -14.09 -34.39 -20.97
N PRO A 201 -14.90 -35.37 -21.43
CA PRO A 201 -15.01 -36.68 -20.78
C PRO A 201 -13.69 -37.44 -20.62
N GLU A 202 -12.69 -37.14 -21.45
CA GLU A 202 -11.32 -37.66 -21.30
C GLU A 202 -10.64 -37.21 -20.00
N GLY A 203 -11.03 -36.04 -19.47
CA GLY A 203 -10.54 -35.45 -18.23
C GLY A 203 -11.20 -35.99 -16.96
N ASP A 204 -12.41 -36.54 -17.03
CA ASP A 204 -13.16 -37.06 -15.86
C ASP A 204 -12.33 -37.97 -14.93
N PRO A 205 -11.51 -38.92 -15.44
CA PRO A 205 -10.69 -39.77 -14.57
C PRO A 205 -9.62 -39.00 -13.77
N TRP A 206 -9.29 -37.78 -14.18
CA TRP A 206 -8.19 -36.95 -13.68
C TRP A 206 -8.69 -35.78 -12.82
N ALA A 207 -9.94 -35.82 -12.35
CA ALA A 207 -10.57 -34.75 -11.58
C ALA A 207 -9.79 -34.35 -10.31
N ASN A 208 -8.98 -35.23 -9.74
CA ASN A 208 -8.11 -34.91 -8.61
C ASN A 208 -6.80 -34.24 -9.02
N GLU A 209 -6.30 -34.48 -10.23
CA GLU A 209 -5.01 -33.97 -10.70
C GLU A 209 -5.16 -32.64 -11.44
N VAL A 210 -6.26 -32.43 -12.17
CA VAL A 210 -6.54 -31.21 -12.92
C VAL A 210 -6.45 -29.93 -12.07
N PRO A 211 -6.99 -29.88 -10.83
CA PRO A 211 -6.93 -28.68 -9.99
C PRO A 211 -5.52 -28.38 -9.44
N SER A 212 -4.59 -29.35 -9.47
CA SER A 212 -3.22 -29.13 -9.01
C SER A 212 -2.39 -28.27 -9.96
N VAL A 213 -2.82 -28.13 -11.22
CA VAL A 213 -2.09 -27.45 -12.29
C VAL A 213 -2.56 -26.00 -12.42
N GLY A 214 -1.61 -25.08 -12.55
CA GLY A 214 -1.87 -23.65 -12.79
C GLY A 214 -0.91 -23.08 -13.84
N VAL A 215 -1.41 -22.13 -14.63
CA VAL A 215 -0.58 -21.23 -15.43
C VAL A 215 -0.04 -20.14 -14.51
N TYR A 216 1.19 -19.69 -14.71
CA TYR A 216 1.74 -18.62 -13.88
C TYR A 216 2.49 -17.59 -14.70
N THR A 217 2.60 -16.40 -14.15
CA THR A 217 3.45 -15.32 -14.64
C THR A 217 4.64 -15.16 -13.71
N LEU A 218 5.80 -14.81 -14.26
CA LEU A 218 7.02 -14.50 -13.51
C LEU A 218 7.51 -13.13 -13.96
N GLU A 219 7.98 -12.30 -13.03
CA GLU A 219 8.39 -10.91 -13.27
C GLU A 219 7.33 -10.08 -14.02
N GLY A 220 6.08 -10.53 -14.08
CA GLY A 220 4.98 -9.87 -14.77
C GLY A 220 5.02 -9.86 -16.31
N TRP A 221 6.00 -10.50 -16.96
CA TRP A 221 6.17 -10.38 -18.42
C TRP A 221 6.32 -11.68 -19.21
N TRP A 222 6.55 -12.80 -18.54
CA TRP A 222 6.69 -14.12 -19.17
C TRP A 222 6.01 -15.20 -18.35
N THR A 223 5.70 -16.34 -18.99
CA THR A 223 4.77 -17.34 -18.45
C THR A 223 5.21 -18.77 -18.77
N CYS A 224 4.80 -19.67 -17.89
CA CYS A 224 4.94 -21.12 -17.96
C CYS A 224 3.77 -21.78 -17.20
N THR A 225 3.73 -23.11 -17.20
CA THR A 225 2.86 -23.92 -16.36
C THR A 225 3.61 -24.45 -15.14
N GLY A 226 2.92 -24.68 -14.04
CA GLY A 226 3.44 -25.49 -12.94
C GLY A 226 2.32 -26.24 -12.22
N PHE A 227 2.66 -26.92 -11.12
CA PHE A 227 1.70 -27.71 -10.38
C PHE A 227 2.05 -27.84 -8.90
N MET A 228 1.02 -27.92 -8.06
CA MET A 228 1.13 -28.19 -6.63
C MET A 228 1.57 -29.63 -6.39
N VAL A 229 2.43 -29.84 -5.39
CA VAL A 229 3.05 -31.15 -5.11
C VAL A 229 2.80 -31.57 -3.66
N ASN A 230 2.30 -32.78 -3.47
CA ASN A 230 2.10 -33.37 -2.15
C ASN A 230 3.45 -33.76 -1.49
N ASN A 231 3.47 -33.96 -0.18
CA ASN A 231 4.63 -34.46 0.54
C ASN A 231 4.22 -35.58 1.53
N THR A 232 5.20 -36.29 2.10
CA THR A 232 4.92 -37.45 2.97
C THR A 232 4.30 -37.12 4.33
N ALA A 233 4.23 -35.84 4.72
CA ALA A 233 3.48 -35.40 5.89
C ALA A 233 1.99 -35.15 5.56
N GLU A 234 1.62 -35.04 4.28
CA GLU A 234 0.26 -34.67 3.82
C GLU A 234 -0.26 -33.41 4.52
N ASP A 235 0.63 -32.45 4.76
CA ASP A 235 0.40 -31.26 5.60
C ASP A 235 -0.10 -30.04 4.81
N GLN A 236 -0.38 -30.21 3.51
CA GLN A 236 -0.82 -29.15 2.59
C GLN A 236 0.16 -27.98 2.52
N ARG A 237 1.45 -28.21 2.79
CA ARG A 237 2.48 -27.20 2.52
C ARG A 237 2.46 -26.84 1.02
N PRO A 238 2.36 -25.55 0.64
CA PRO A 238 2.09 -25.13 -0.73
C PRO A 238 3.32 -25.21 -1.63
N LEU A 239 3.82 -26.44 -1.83
CA LEU A 239 4.95 -26.74 -2.71
C LEU A 239 4.48 -26.69 -4.16
N PHE A 240 5.13 -25.88 -4.98
CA PHE A 240 4.81 -25.70 -6.38
C PHE A 240 6.03 -26.03 -7.23
N MET A 241 5.85 -26.88 -8.24
CA MET A 241 6.91 -27.35 -9.13
C MET A 241 6.70 -26.84 -10.55
N THR A 242 7.81 -26.47 -11.18
CA THR A 242 7.90 -26.10 -12.59
C THR A 242 9.27 -26.53 -13.15
N SER A 243 9.66 -26.03 -14.31
CA SER A 243 10.94 -26.32 -14.95
C SER A 243 11.98 -25.23 -14.73
N HIS A 244 13.25 -25.62 -14.67
CA HIS A 244 14.36 -24.69 -14.43
C HIS A 244 14.50 -23.65 -15.56
N HIS A 245 14.28 -24.01 -16.82
CA HIS A 245 14.36 -23.09 -17.95
C HIS A 245 13.27 -22.01 -17.95
N CYS A 246 12.20 -22.18 -17.16
CA CYS A 246 11.22 -21.12 -16.90
C CYS A 246 11.79 -20.00 -16.00
N GLY A 247 13.00 -20.18 -15.46
CA GLY A 247 13.84 -19.09 -14.96
C GLY A 247 13.59 -18.63 -13.53
N ILE A 248 12.74 -19.31 -12.78
CA ILE A 248 12.55 -19.03 -11.36
C ILE A 248 13.82 -19.35 -10.56
N ASN A 249 14.23 -18.41 -9.71
CA ASN A 249 15.44 -18.47 -8.90
C ASN A 249 15.29 -17.64 -7.61
N ASN A 250 16.32 -17.63 -6.76
CA ASN A 250 16.35 -16.92 -5.46
C ASN A 250 16.54 -15.39 -5.56
N GLY A 251 16.25 -14.79 -6.71
CA GLY A 251 16.23 -13.33 -6.90
C GLY A 251 14.96 -12.81 -7.55
N ASN A 252 14.05 -13.68 -7.98
CA ASN A 252 12.79 -13.29 -8.63
C ASN A 252 11.58 -14.11 -8.16
N GLU A 253 11.73 -14.96 -7.16
CA GLU A 253 10.68 -15.82 -6.60
C GLU A 253 9.45 -15.03 -6.11
N GLY A 254 9.67 -13.83 -5.58
CA GLY A 254 8.59 -12.94 -5.13
C GLY A 254 7.68 -12.45 -6.26
N SER A 255 8.08 -12.64 -7.52
CA SER A 255 7.31 -12.23 -8.71
C SER A 255 6.43 -13.30 -9.33
N LEU A 256 6.40 -14.49 -8.74
CA LEU A 256 5.55 -15.58 -9.20
C LEU A 256 4.09 -15.27 -8.86
N VAL A 257 3.22 -15.25 -9.87
CA VAL A 257 1.76 -15.21 -9.70
C VAL A 257 1.14 -16.40 -10.43
N VAL A 258 0.51 -17.30 -9.68
CA VAL A 258 -0.12 -18.52 -10.21
C VAL A 258 -1.61 -18.32 -10.34
N TYR A 259 -2.19 -18.69 -11.48
CA TYR A 259 -3.61 -18.67 -11.78
C TYR A 259 -4.15 -20.10 -11.74
N TRP A 260 -5.15 -20.29 -10.89
CA TRP A 260 -5.83 -21.56 -10.66
C TRP A 260 -7.11 -21.63 -11.49
N ASN A 261 -7.50 -22.86 -11.82
CA ASN A 261 -8.77 -23.17 -12.49
C ASN A 261 -9.07 -22.38 -13.79
N HIS A 262 -8.04 -21.82 -14.43
CA HIS A 262 -8.15 -21.19 -15.76
C HIS A 262 -8.38 -22.26 -16.84
N GLN A 263 -9.64 -22.60 -17.12
CA GLN A 263 -10.03 -23.63 -18.06
C GLN A 263 -11.36 -23.29 -18.73
N ASN A 264 -11.62 -23.87 -19.90
CA ASN A 264 -12.87 -23.64 -20.60
C ASN A 264 -14.06 -24.21 -19.80
N SER A 265 -15.19 -23.52 -19.79
CA SER A 265 -16.38 -23.89 -18.99
C SER A 265 -17.10 -25.12 -19.56
N TYR A 266 -16.95 -25.37 -20.85
CA TYR A 266 -17.53 -26.52 -21.55
C TYR A 266 -16.49 -27.26 -22.41
N CYS A 267 -16.78 -28.50 -22.76
CA CYS A 267 -15.92 -29.28 -23.63
C CYS A 267 -16.06 -28.85 -25.09
N ARG A 268 -15.03 -28.20 -25.64
CA ARG A 268 -14.96 -27.92 -27.08
C ARG A 268 -14.47 -29.15 -27.81
N ALA A 269 -15.10 -29.47 -28.93
CA ALA A 269 -14.79 -30.69 -29.67
C ALA A 269 -13.32 -30.68 -30.16
N PRO A 270 -12.46 -31.64 -29.76
CA PRO A 270 -11.06 -31.66 -30.18
C PRO A 270 -10.93 -31.72 -31.71
N GLY A 271 -10.07 -30.87 -32.26
CA GLY A 271 -9.83 -30.68 -33.69
C GLY A 271 -10.85 -29.78 -34.41
N SER A 272 -11.83 -29.23 -33.69
CA SER A 272 -12.79 -28.25 -34.25
C SER A 272 -12.21 -26.84 -34.28
N GLY A 273 -12.80 -25.96 -35.10
CA GLY A 273 -12.46 -24.53 -35.09
C GLY A 273 -12.67 -23.87 -33.72
N ASP A 274 -13.71 -24.31 -33.00
CA ASP A 274 -14.04 -23.86 -31.65
C ASP A 274 -12.94 -24.20 -30.63
N SER A 275 -12.43 -25.44 -30.63
CA SER A 275 -11.27 -25.81 -29.77
C SER A 275 -10.00 -25.00 -30.11
N GLY A 276 -9.89 -24.47 -31.33
CA GLY A 276 -8.78 -23.60 -31.74
C GLY A 276 -9.03 -22.10 -31.54
N ALA A 277 -10.21 -21.72 -31.07
CA ALA A 277 -10.59 -20.34 -30.81
C ALA A 277 -10.24 -19.93 -29.35
N PRO A 278 -10.24 -18.63 -29.02
CA PRO A 278 -10.20 -18.18 -27.64
C PRO A 278 -11.29 -18.86 -26.79
N GLY A 279 -10.96 -19.31 -25.59
CA GLY A 279 -11.93 -19.90 -24.65
C GLY A 279 -12.50 -18.88 -23.67
N ASP A 280 -13.22 -19.37 -22.66
CA ASP A 280 -13.95 -18.56 -21.67
C ASP A 280 -13.41 -18.71 -20.23
N GLY A 281 -12.20 -19.27 -20.05
CA GLY A 281 -11.62 -19.46 -18.73
C GLY A 281 -11.32 -18.15 -17.99
N THR A 282 -11.44 -18.13 -16.66
CA THR A 282 -11.22 -16.92 -15.85
C THR A 282 -9.80 -16.87 -15.26
N PHE A 283 -9.36 -15.67 -14.83
CA PHE A 283 -8.06 -15.43 -14.17
C PHE A 283 -8.21 -14.91 -12.72
N ASN A 284 -9.41 -14.99 -12.16
CA ASN A 284 -9.74 -14.40 -10.85
C ASN A 284 -9.28 -15.22 -9.63
N GLN A 285 -8.85 -16.47 -9.82
CA GLN A 285 -8.34 -17.32 -8.74
C GLN A 285 -6.81 -17.40 -8.83
N TYR A 286 -6.11 -16.76 -7.89
CA TYR A 286 -4.66 -16.65 -7.99
C TYR A 286 -3.93 -16.66 -6.63
N SER A 287 -2.65 -17.03 -6.67
CA SER A 287 -1.72 -16.91 -5.54
C SER A 287 -0.51 -16.10 -5.99
N SER A 288 -0.07 -15.15 -5.17
CA SER A 288 1.09 -14.29 -5.45
C SER A 288 2.20 -14.53 -4.44
N GLY A 289 3.44 -14.49 -4.91
CA GLY A 289 4.65 -14.63 -4.10
C GLY A 289 5.01 -16.07 -3.77
N CYS A 290 6.31 -16.36 -3.73
CA CYS A 290 6.83 -17.62 -3.25
C CYS A 290 8.26 -17.46 -2.72
N ASN A 291 8.75 -18.49 -2.03
CA ASN A 291 10.14 -18.66 -1.65
C ASN A 291 10.79 -19.76 -2.50
N PHE A 292 11.98 -19.48 -3.02
CA PHE A 292 12.76 -20.46 -3.77
C PHE A 292 13.25 -21.60 -2.87
N LEU A 293 13.13 -22.86 -3.32
CA LEU A 293 13.63 -24.02 -2.56
C LEU A 293 14.80 -24.70 -3.26
N ASP A 294 14.61 -25.14 -4.51
CA ASP A 294 15.62 -25.91 -5.25
C ASP A 294 15.41 -25.79 -6.75
N ASN A 295 16.49 -25.88 -7.53
CA ASN A 295 16.40 -26.14 -8.96
C ASN A 295 17.56 -27.00 -9.45
N ASP A 296 17.35 -27.67 -10.57
CA ASP A 296 18.36 -28.51 -11.21
C ASP A 296 18.30 -28.31 -12.72
N GLN A 297 19.41 -27.81 -13.28
CA GLN A 297 19.55 -27.54 -14.71
C GLN A 297 19.62 -28.84 -15.55
N TYR A 298 20.13 -29.93 -14.99
CA TYR A 298 20.33 -31.19 -15.73
C TYR A 298 19.00 -31.94 -15.91
N TYR A 299 18.14 -31.93 -14.89
CA TYR A 299 16.80 -32.51 -14.94
C TYR A 299 15.72 -31.50 -15.30
N ASP A 300 16.09 -30.24 -15.52
CA ASP A 300 15.20 -29.13 -15.84
C ASP A 300 13.98 -29.00 -14.92
N SER A 301 14.24 -29.00 -13.61
CA SER A 301 13.22 -28.93 -12.57
C SER A 301 13.47 -27.79 -11.60
N ALA A 302 12.42 -27.14 -11.13
CA ALA A 302 12.45 -26.14 -10.06
C ALA A 302 11.31 -26.38 -9.07
N LEU A 303 11.59 -26.23 -7.79
CA LEU A 303 10.63 -26.36 -6.69
C LEU A 303 10.65 -25.08 -5.86
N VAL A 304 9.47 -24.55 -5.57
CA VAL A 304 9.26 -23.39 -4.71
C VAL A 304 8.18 -23.69 -3.67
N VAL A 305 8.03 -22.81 -2.69
CA VAL A 305 6.89 -22.82 -1.75
C VAL A 305 6.17 -21.49 -1.84
N LEU A 306 4.88 -21.50 -2.16
CA LEU A 306 4.07 -20.28 -2.24
C LEU A 306 3.97 -19.61 -0.85
N ASP A 307 3.86 -18.28 -0.83
CA ASP A 307 3.81 -17.52 0.43
C ASP A 307 2.52 -17.80 1.22
N SER A 308 1.43 -18.07 0.50
CA SER A 308 0.15 -18.51 1.05
C SER A 308 -0.32 -19.78 0.35
N ALA A 309 -1.06 -20.62 1.08
CA ALA A 309 -1.77 -21.72 0.45
C ALA A 309 -2.91 -21.15 -0.43
N PRO A 310 -3.22 -21.78 -1.57
CA PRO A 310 -4.39 -21.41 -2.37
C PRO A 310 -5.65 -21.42 -1.50
N ASN A 311 -6.61 -20.54 -1.80
CA ASN A 311 -7.86 -20.49 -1.05
C ASN A 311 -8.52 -21.88 -1.10
N PRO A 312 -8.86 -22.48 0.06
CA PRO A 312 -9.51 -23.79 0.09
C PRO A 312 -10.79 -23.89 -0.74
N SER A 313 -11.50 -22.76 -0.96
CA SER A 313 -12.72 -22.73 -1.80
C SER A 313 -12.45 -22.97 -3.28
N TRP A 314 -11.21 -22.79 -3.75
CA TRP A 314 -10.83 -23.02 -5.16
C TRP A 314 -10.59 -24.50 -5.46
N GLY A 315 -10.63 -25.38 -4.45
CA GLY A 315 -10.49 -26.83 -4.66
C GLY A 315 -9.12 -27.26 -5.20
N VAL A 316 -8.08 -26.43 -5.09
CA VAL A 316 -6.72 -26.74 -5.54
C VAL A 316 -6.19 -27.95 -4.78
N THR A 317 -5.75 -28.96 -5.52
CA THR A 317 -5.21 -30.23 -5.00
C THR A 317 -3.69 -30.24 -5.05
N TYR A 318 -3.08 -31.23 -4.39
CA TYR A 318 -1.63 -31.40 -4.33
C TYR A 318 -1.26 -32.70 -5.03
N ALA A 319 -0.66 -32.61 -6.22
CA ALA A 319 -0.36 -33.76 -7.05
C ALA A 319 0.52 -34.77 -6.31
N GLY A 320 0.15 -36.05 -6.40
CA GLY A 320 1.03 -37.14 -6.01
C GLY A 320 2.26 -37.17 -6.91
N TRP A 321 3.34 -37.78 -6.46
CA TRP A 321 4.57 -37.91 -7.25
C TRP A 321 5.15 -39.31 -7.18
N SER A 322 5.90 -39.69 -8.22
CA SER A 322 6.59 -40.96 -8.32
C SER A 322 8.01 -40.73 -8.82
N ARG A 323 8.98 -41.28 -8.08
CA ARG A 323 10.41 -41.27 -8.45
C ARG A 323 10.88 -42.60 -9.01
N ALA A 324 9.94 -43.43 -9.47
CA ALA A 324 10.26 -44.70 -10.10
C ALA A 324 11.06 -44.49 -11.40
N ASN A 325 11.91 -45.46 -11.73
CA ASN A 325 12.70 -45.44 -12.97
C ASN A 325 11.94 -45.95 -14.21
N SER A 326 10.71 -46.40 -14.02
CA SER A 326 9.79 -46.81 -15.08
C SER A 326 8.44 -46.16 -14.84
N ALA A 327 7.78 -45.74 -15.91
CA ALA A 327 6.44 -45.16 -15.87
C ALA A 327 5.54 -45.85 -16.90
N THR A 328 4.24 -45.88 -16.60
CA THR A 328 3.17 -46.20 -17.54
C THR A 328 2.65 -44.92 -18.18
N ASN A 329 1.95 -45.05 -19.31
CA ASN A 329 1.28 -43.91 -19.93
C ASN A 329 0.12 -43.43 -19.04
N GLY A 330 0.16 -42.16 -18.64
CA GLY A 330 -0.94 -41.47 -17.96
C GLY A 330 -1.44 -40.31 -18.80
N ALA A 331 -1.27 -39.09 -18.32
CA ALA A 331 -1.67 -37.87 -19.01
C ALA A 331 -0.70 -36.72 -18.73
N GLY A 332 -0.59 -35.78 -19.67
CA GLY A 332 -0.03 -34.45 -19.42
C GLY A 332 -1.18 -33.45 -19.26
N ILE A 333 -1.14 -32.62 -18.23
CA ILE A 333 -2.13 -31.54 -17.99
C ILE A 333 -1.36 -30.23 -18.02
N HIS A 334 -1.75 -29.27 -18.85
CA HIS A 334 -0.91 -28.11 -19.18
C HIS A 334 -1.68 -26.91 -19.72
N HIS A 335 -1.02 -25.75 -19.82
CA HIS A 335 -1.56 -24.54 -20.44
C HIS A 335 -0.79 -24.17 -21.72
N PRO A 336 -1.21 -24.68 -22.89
CA PRO A 336 -0.58 -24.37 -24.17
C PRO A 336 -0.88 -22.92 -24.57
N GLU A 337 0.14 -22.18 -25.00
CA GLU A 337 0.13 -20.74 -25.31
C GLU A 337 -0.34 -19.86 -24.14
N ALA A 338 -0.26 -20.36 -22.90
CA ALA A 338 -0.85 -19.76 -21.70
C ALA A 338 -2.40 -19.59 -21.78
N ALA A 339 -3.05 -20.30 -22.70
CA ALA A 339 -4.51 -20.36 -22.81
C ALA A 339 -5.12 -21.34 -21.80
N GLU A 340 -6.39 -21.68 -21.98
CA GLU A 340 -7.14 -22.56 -21.09
C GLU A 340 -6.46 -23.92 -20.90
N LYS A 341 -6.60 -24.47 -19.68
CA LYS A 341 -6.02 -25.75 -19.30
C LYS A 341 -6.49 -26.90 -20.21
N ARG A 342 -5.53 -27.67 -20.71
CA ARG A 342 -5.75 -28.84 -21.58
C ARG A 342 -5.18 -30.11 -20.98
N ILE A 343 -5.67 -31.25 -21.47
CA ILE A 343 -5.15 -32.59 -21.18
C ILE A 343 -4.68 -33.29 -22.46
N SER A 344 -3.62 -34.09 -22.36
CA SER A 344 -3.02 -34.81 -23.48
C SER A 344 -2.59 -36.22 -23.06
N PHE A 345 -2.73 -37.20 -23.96
CA PHE A 345 -2.54 -38.62 -23.65
C PHE A 345 -1.42 -39.22 -24.48
N PRO A 346 -0.39 -39.81 -23.85
CA PRO A 346 0.75 -40.36 -24.56
C PRO A 346 0.49 -41.79 -25.07
N ASP A 347 0.93 -42.05 -26.29
CA ASP A 347 1.06 -43.40 -26.86
C ASP A 347 2.31 -44.09 -26.34
N VAL A 348 3.38 -43.33 -26.08
CA VAL A 348 4.64 -43.85 -25.55
C VAL A 348 5.24 -42.89 -24.54
N THR A 349 5.52 -43.40 -23.34
CA THR A 349 6.42 -42.77 -22.36
C THR A 349 7.68 -43.63 -22.20
N ALA A 350 8.85 -43.10 -22.58
CA ALA A 350 10.12 -43.82 -22.55
C ALA A 350 11.17 -43.11 -21.70
N ASN A 351 11.94 -43.87 -20.91
CA ASN A 351 13.04 -43.33 -20.13
C ASN A 351 14.28 -43.11 -21.03
N GLU A 352 14.76 -41.87 -21.13
CA GLU A 352 15.98 -41.49 -21.86
C GLU A 352 17.02 -40.83 -20.95
N GLY A 353 17.21 -41.39 -19.74
CA GLY A 353 18.20 -40.89 -18.80
C GLY A 353 17.66 -39.71 -17.99
N GLN A 354 17.93 -38.48 -18.42
CA GLN A 354 17.49 -37.28 -17.70
C GLN A 354 16.03 -36.88 -17.99
N TYR A 355 15.47 -37.36 -19.11
CA TYR A 355 14.12 -37.05 -19.57
C TYR A 355 13.24 -38.30 -19.73
N TRP A 356 11.93 -38.11 -19.56
CA TRP A 356 10.92 -38.95 -20.17
C TRP A 356 10.67 -38.43 -21.58
N ARG A 357 10.95 -39.24 -22.60
CA ARG A 357 10.53 -38.96 -23.97
C ARG A 357 9.07 -39.38 -24.12
N VAL A 358 8.23 -38.47 -24.60
CA VAL A 358 6.80 -38.63 -24.71
C VAL A 358 6.35 -38.44 -26.14
N ASN A 359 5.70 -39.46 -26.70
CA ASN A 359 4.99 -39.38 -27.97
C ASN A 359 3.48 -39.38 -27.71
N TRP A 360 2.76 -38.43 -28.30
CA TRP A 360 1.36 -38.15 -27.99
C TRP A 360 0.39 -38.88 -28.91
N GLY A 361 -0.50 -39.70 -28.32
CA GLY A 361 -1.63 -40.29 -29.05
C GLY A 361 -2.81 -39.33 -29.22
N GLN A 362 -3.02 -38.42 -28.26
CA GLN A 362 -4.06 -37.40 -28.28
C GLN A 362 -3.59 -36.10 -27.61
N GLY A 363 -3.99 -34.95 -28.15
CA GLY A 363 -3.49 -33.65 -27.71
C GLY A 363 -2.00 -33.46 -28.01
N ARG A 364 -1.48 -32.26 -27.72
CA ARG A 364 -0.07 -31.88 -27.90
C ARG A 364 0.34 -30.92 -26.78
N THR A 365 1.57 -30.44 -26.81
CA THR A 365 1.98 -29.28 -25.99
C THR A 365 2.33 -28.11 -26.90
N ALA A 366 2.45 -26.92 -26.32
CA ALA A 366 2.87 -25.72 -27.03
C ALA A 366 3.75 -24.86 -26.10
N PRO A 367 4.43 -23.81 -26.60
CA PRO A 367 4.99 -22.77 -25.74
C PRO A 367 4.01 -22.37 -24.62
N GLY A 368 4.47 -22.20 -23.38
CA GLY A 368 3.59 -21.99 -22.21
C GLY A 368 3.27 -23.28 -21.43
N SER A 369 3.24 -24.44 -22.09
CA SER A 369 3.10 -25.75 -21.41
C SER A 369 4.35 -26.11 -20.58
N SER A 370 5.48 -25.45 -20.81
CA SER A 370 6.73 -25.67 -20.07
C SER A 370 6.50 -25.68 -18.56
N GLY A 371 7.08 -26.65 -17.86
CA GLY A 371 6.92 -26.86 -16.42
C GLY A 371 5.69 -27.68 -16.01
N SER A 372 4.78 -28.00 -16.93
CA SER A 372 3.58 -28.78 -16.62
C SER A 372 3.90 -30.22 -16.21
N PRO A 373 3.06 -30.89 -15.39
CA PRO A 373 3.29 -32.27 -14.99
C PRO A 373 2.97 -33.27 -16.10
N LEU A 374 3.78 -34.33 -16.18
CA LEU A 374 3.40 -35.61 -16.77
C LEU A 374 3.04 -36.57 -15.64
N PHE A 375 1.86 -37.18 -15.72
CA PHE A 375 1.39 -38.21 -14.80
C PHE A 375 1.55 -39.61 -15.38
N ASP A 376 1.82 -40.59 -14.51
CA ASP A 376 1.72 -42.02 -14.85
C ASP A 376 0.27 -42.53 -14.74
N SER A 377 0.03 -43.79 -15.11
CA SER A 377 -1.33 -44.38 -15.02
C SER A 377 -1.83 -44.60 -13.59
N ASN A 378 -1.02 -44.32 -12.57
CA ASN A 378 -1.43 -44.33 -11.17
C ASN A 378 -1.70 -42.92 -10.66
N HIS A 379 -1.82 -41.93 -11.56
CA HIS A 379 -2.15 -40.55 -11.22
C HIS A 379 -1.04 -39.85 -10.40
N ARG A 380 0.23 -40.23 -10.62
CA ARG A 380 1.38 -39.60 -9.95
C ARG A 380 2.26 -38.87 -10.94
N ALA A 381 2.61 -37.63 -10.62
CA ALA A 381 3.55 -36.83 -11.40
C ALA A 381 4.93 -37.50 -11.43
N ILE A 382 5.50 -37.66 -12.62
CA ILE A 382 6.80 -38.32 -12.86
C ILE A 382 7.85 -37.37 -13.45
N GLY A 383 7.47 -36.14 -13.81
CA GLY A 383 8.36 -35.10 -14.31
C GLY A 383 7.61 -33.84 -14.74
N ALA A 384 8.36 -32.78 -15.02
CA ALA A 384 7.86 -31.49 -15.49
C ALA A 384 8.30 -31.24 -16.96
N LEU A 385 7.46 -30.62 -17.79
CA LEU A 385 7.75 -30.43 -19.22
C LEU A 385 8.96 -29.52 -19.41
N CYS A 386 10.04 -30.05 -19.96
CA CYS A 386 11.24 -29.26 -20.26
C CYS A 386 11.13 -28.60 -21.62
N CYS A 387 10.93 -29.42 -22.65
CA CYS A 387 11.04 -28.96 -24.02
C CYS A 387 10.43 -29.98 -24.96
N GLY A 388 10.33 -29.59 -26.22
CA GLY A 388 9.82 -30.46 -27.25
C GLY A 388 9.54 -29.69 -28.52
N SER A 389 8.93 -30.36 -29.47
CA SER A 389 8.53 -29.74 -30.73
C SER A 389 7.21 -30.31 -31.23
N SER A 390 6.42 -30.93 -30.35
CA SER A 390 5.09 -31.39 -30.73
C SER A 390 4.19 -30.19 -31.05
N TYR A 391 3.34 -30.37 -32.07
CA TYR A 391 2.26 -29.46 -32.45
C TYR A 391 1.21 -30.27 -33.22
N CYS A 392 0.00 -29.74 -33.40
CA CYS A 392 -1.13 -30.55 -33.89
C CYS A 392 -0.89 -31.24 -35.24
N ASP A 393 -0.15 -30.59 -36.13
CA ASP A 393 0.18 -31.10 -37.46
C ASP A 393 1.43 -32.02 -37.51
N ASN A 394 1.99 -32.41 -36.36
CA ASN A 394 3.12 -33.34 -36.31
C ASN A 394 2.98 -34.47 -35.28
N ASP A 395 3.96 -35.36 -35.32
CA ASP A 395 4.13 -36.48 -34.40
C ASP A 395 5.53 -36.46 -33.77
N TYR A 396 6.01 -35.27 -33.41
CA TYR A 396 7.29 -35.10 -32.73
C TYR A 396 7.14 -35.31 -31.22
N ASP A 397 8.24 -35.74 -30.61
CA ASP A 397 8.29 -36.06 -29.19
C ASP A 397 8.51 -34.81 -28.33
N ASP A 398 7.93 -34.83 -27.13
CA ASP A 398 8.24 -33.91 -26.04
C ASP A 398 9.05 -34.59 -24.94
N TYR A 399 9.67 -33.80 -24.07
CA TYR A 399 10.61 -34.26 -23.05
C TYR A 399 10.26 -33.69 -21.68
N TYR A 400 9.99 -34.58 -20.72
CA TYR A 400 9.73 -34.20 -19.33
C TYR A 400 10.93 -34.50 -18.44
N GLY A 401 11.40 -33.49 -17.71
CA GLY A 401 12.47 -33.55 -16.74
C GLY A 401 12.22 -34.59 -15.64
N ARG A 402 13.12 -35.56 -15.46
CA ARG A 402 13.00 -36.63 -14.45
C ARG A 402 13.44 -36.16 -13.05
N GLY A 403 13.05 -34.95 -12.65
CA GLY A 403 13.47 -34.30 -11.40
C GLY A 403 13.24 -35.17 -10.16
N PHE A 404 12.06 -35.79 -10.02
CA PHE A 404 11.76 -36.64 -8.86
C PHE A 404 12.72 -37.82 -8.69
N ALA A 405 13.23 -38.40 -9.78
CA ALA A 405 14.18 -39.50 -9.74
C ALA A 405 15.64 -39.03 -9.66
N GLY A 406 15.95 -37.94 -10.37
CA GLY A 406 17.31 -37.49 -10.64
C GLY A 406 17.84 -36.40 -9.70
N ALA A 407 17.00 -35.42 -9.37
CA ALA A 407 17.29 -34.29 -8.50
C ALA A 407 16.73 -34.48 -7.07
N TRP A 408 16.41 -35.73 -6.70
CA TRP A 408 15.78 -36.06 -5.42
C TRP A 408 16.51 -35.49 -4.21
N ASN A 409 17.84 -35.40 -4.23
CA ASN A 409 18.60 -34.92 -3.07
C ASN A 409 18.27 -33.47 -2.67
N GLY A 410 18.02 -32.58 -3.64
CA GLY A 410 17.66 -31.18 -3.38
C GLY A 410 16.22 -31.05 -2.88
N MET A 411 15.30 -31.86 -3.42
CA MET A 411 13.88 -31.80 -3.06
C MET A 411 13.48 -32.68 -1.86
N ARG A 412 14.32 -33.64 -1.44
CA ARG A 412 13.95 -34.68 -0.46
C ARG A 412 13.45 -34.12 0.87
N SER A 413 14.08 -33.09 1.41
CA SER A 413 13.67 -32.48 2.69
C SER A 413 12.29 -31.83 2.63
N HIS A 414 11.82 -31.49 1.42
CA HIS A 414 10.54 -30.83 1.19
C HIS A 414 9.46 -31.85 0.84
N LEU A 415 9.78 -32.84 0.01
CA LEU A 415 8.83 -33.86 -0.45
C LEU A 415 8.71 -35.06 0.49
N ASP A 416 9.76 -35.37 1.27
CA ASP A 416 9.74 -36.43 2.29
C ASP A 416 10.23 -35.93 3.67
N PRO A 417 9.54 -34.95 4.28
CA PRO A 417 9.93 -34.39 5.58
C PRO A 417 9.84 -35.41 6.72
N VAL A 418 8.99 -36.44 6.59
CA VAL A 418 8.85 -37.53 7.57
C VAL A 418 10.03 -38.53 7.48
N GLY A 419 10.78 -38.52 6.38
CA GLY A 419 11.89 -39.45 6.15
C GLY A 419 11.44 -40.90 5.93
N SER A 420 10.21 -41.07 5.43
CA SER A 420 9.60 -42.38 5.14
C SER A 420 10.16 -43.05 3.88
N ASN A 421 10.87 -42.29 3.05
CA ASN A 421 11.58 -42.70 1.84
C ASN A 421 10.72 -43.51 0.83
N PRO A 422 9.49 -43.09 0.49
CA PRO A 422 8.62 -43.84 -0.41
C PRO A 422 9.12 -43.77 -1.86
N GLN A 423 8.62 -44.65 -2.73
CA GLN A 423 8.86 -44.56 -4.18
C GLN A 423 7.88 -43.62 -4.89
N GLY A 424 6.78 -43.30 -4.22
CA GLY A 424 5.82 -42.30 -4.64
C GLY A 424 4.67 -42.24 -3.63
N ILE A 425 3.89 -41.18 -3.71
CA ILE A 425 2.68 -40.95 -2.92
C ILE A 425 1.55 -40.50 -3.86
N ASP A 426 0.31 -40.63 -3.41
CA ASP A 426 -0.87 -40.26 -4.19
C ASP A 426 -1.21 -38.78 -4.03
N THR A 427 -2.06 -38.28 -4.93
CA THR A 427 -2.62 -36.93 -4.87
C THR A 427 -3.38 -36.72 -3.58
N LEU A 428 -3.09 -35.62 -2.90
CA LEU A 428 -3.84 -35.17 -1.73
C LEU A 428 -4.87 -34.14 -2.20
N ALA A 429 -6.15 -34.46 -2.01
CA ALA A 429 -7.27 -33.54 -2.20
C ALA A 429 -7.78 -33.08 -0.82
N PRO A 430 -7.43 -31.86 -0.36
CA PRO A 430 -7.90 -31.33 0.91
C PRO A 430 -9.43 -31.28 0.96
N GLY A 431 -10.04 -31.90 1.98
CA GLY A 431 -11.45 -31.71 2.27
C GLY A 431 -12.45 -32.38 1.31
N GLY A 432 -12.02 -33.19 0.34
CA GLY A 432 -12.89 -33.87 -0.62
C GLY A 432 -13.83 -32.87 -1.28
N GLY A 433 -13.31 -32.12 -2.26
CA GLY A 433 -13.99 -31.07 -3.02
C GLY A 433 -15.41 -30.81 -2.54
N ALA A 434 -15.61 -29.73 -1.79
CA ALA A 434 -16.94 -29.14 -1.83
C ALA A 434 -17.19 -28.93 -3.32
N ASP A 435 -18.19 -29.62 -3.88
CA ASP A 435 -18.61 -29.38 -5.26
C ASP A 435 -18.70 -27.86 -5.39
N PRO A 436 -18.17 -27.28 -6.47
CA PRO A 436 -18.27 -25.86 -6.70
C PRO A 436 -19.73 -25.42 -6.47
N GLN A 437 -19.86 -24.30 -5.76
CA GLN A 437 -21.16 -23.73 -5.42
C GLN A 437 -21.45 -22.61 -6.39
N GLY A 438 -22.72 -22.42 -6.69
CA GLY A 438 -23.20 -21.46 -7.64
C GLY A 438 -24.64 -21.11 -7.33
N ALA A 439 -25.16 -20.09 -8.00
CA ALA A 439 -26.53 -19.68 -7.87
C ALA A 439 -27.47 -20.86 -8.19
N CYS A 440 -28.16 -21.34 -7.17
CA CYS A 440 -29.24 -22.30 -7.29
C CYS A 440 -30.57 -21.57 -7.16
N CYS A 441 -31.35 -21.57 -8.23
CA CYS A 441 -32.69 -21.00 -8.22
C CYS A 441 -33.70 -22.01 -7.69
N ILE A 442 -34.14 -21.82 -6.44
CA ILE A 442 -35.17 -22.64 -5.81
C ILE A 442 -36.41 -21.78 -5.61
N GLY A 443 -37.33 -21.83 -6.58
CA GLY A 443 -38.58 -21.08 -6.51
C GLY A 443 -38.39 -19.55 -6.55
N GLY A 444 -37.47 -19.05 -7.38
CA GLY A 444 -37.19 -17.61 -7.57
C GLY A 444 -36.29 -16.98 -6.51
N VAL A 445 -35.81 -17.77 -5.55
CA VAL A 445 -34.82 -17.36 -4.55
C VAL A 445 -33.47 -17.94 -4.94
N CYS A 446 -32.47 -17.09 -5.10
CA CYS A 446 -31.10 -17.52 -5.29
C CYS A 446 -30.51 -18.02 -3.98
N SER A 447 -30.00 -19.26 -3.99
CA SER A 447 -29.22 -19.85 -2.90
C SER A 447 -27.87 -20.30 -3.45
N TYR A 448 -26.78 -19.89 -2.82
CA TYR A 448 -25.44 -20.27 -3.25
C TYR A 448 -25.06 -21.62 -2.61
N ILE A 449 -25.25 -22.70 -3.37
CA ILE A 449 -25.08 -24.10 -2.91
C ILE A 449 -24.49 -24.94 -4.04
N THR A 450 -24.14 -26.21 -3.77
CA THR A 450 -23.55 -27.11 -4.78
C THR A 450 -24.58 -27.48 -5.86
N GLU A 451 -24.13 -27.84 -7.07
CA GLU A 451 -25.03 -28.39 -8.10
C GLU A 451 -25.81 -29.59 -7.56
N HIS A 452 -25.13 -30.49 -6.83
CA HIS A 452 -25.73 -31.68 -6.24
C HIS A 452 -26.86 -31.34 -5.25
N ASP A 453 -26.62 -30.39 -4.34
CA ASP A 453 -27.62 -29.93 -3.38
C ASP A 453 -28.76 -29.19 -4.07
N CYS A 454 -28.44 -28.39 -5.09
CA CYS A 454 -29.41 -27.66 -5.90
C CYS A 454 -30.42 -28.59 -6.57
N LEU A 455 -29.92 -29.60 -7.28
CA LEU A 455 -30.75 -30.59 -7.97
C LEU A 455 -31.52 -31.46 -6.97
N THR A 456 -30.94 -31.76 -5.81
CA THR A 456 -31.61 -32.53 -4.74
C THR A 456 -32.74 -31.75 -4.08
N MET A 457 -32.62 -30.42 -4.00
CA MET A 457 -33.66 -29.51 -3.52
C MET A 457 -34.71 -29.16 -4.58
N GLY A 458 -34.55 -29.63 -5.82
CA GLY A 458 -35.45 -29.35 -6.94
C GLY A 458 -35.29 -27.95 -7.55
N GLY A 459 -34.12 -27.32 -7.35
CA GLY A 459 -33.74 -26.05 -7.96
C GLY A 459 -33.10 -26.22 -9.34
N THR A 460 -32.93 -25.10 -10.03
CA THR A 460 -32.15 -25.01 -11.28
C THR A 460 -30.80 -24.38 -10.96
N TYR A 461 -29.73 -25.10 -11.23
CA TYR A 461 -28.37 -24.64 -10.98
C TYR A 461 -27.88 -23.80 -12.17
N LEU A 462 -27.41 -22.57 -11.92
CA LEU A 462 -27.04 -21.62 -12.96
C LEU A 462 -25.56 -21.71 -13.40
N GLY A 463 -24.80 -22.62 -12.79
CA GLY A 463 -23.38 -22.79 -13.07
C GLY A 463 -22.52 -22.44 -11.86
N ASP A 464 -21.30 -22.96 -11.87
CA ASP A 464 -20.35 -22.77 -10.79
C ASP A 464 -19.95 -21.31 -10.62
N TYR A 465 -19.94 -20.84 -9.37
CA TYR A 465 -19.54 -19.49 -8.98
C TYR A 465 -20.41 -18.34 -9.50
N VAL A 466 -21.56 -18.62 -10.12
CA VAL A 466 -22.56 -17.61 -10.42
C VAL A 466 -23.07 -17.02 -9.10
N SER A 467 -22.82 -15.72 -8.88
CA SER A 467 -23.18 -15.03 -7.63
C SER A 467 -24.69 -14.89 -7.47
N CYS A 468 -25.17 -14.79 -6.22
CA CYS A 468 -26.55 -14.36 -5.94
C CYS A 468 -26.71 -12.83 -5.91
N ASP A 469 -25.66 -12.06 -6.22
CA ASP A 469 -25.70 -10.60 -6.31
C ASP A 469 -26.61 -10.14 -7.45
N GLY A 470 -27.42 -9.11 -7.20
CA GLY A 470 -28.49 -8.69 -8.12
C GLY A 470 -29.63 -9.72 -8.26
N ASN A 471 -29.59 -10.81 -7.48
CA ASN A 471 -30.48 -11.97 -7.57
C ASN A 471 -30.66 -12.43 -9.04
N PRO A 472 -29.76 -13.24 -9.61
CA PRO A 472 -29.90 -13.76 -10.98
C PRO A 472 -31.09 -14.71 -11.15
N CYS A 473 -31.70 -15.12 -10.04
CA CYS A 473 -32.94 -15.86 -10.01
C CYS A 473 -34.17 -14.94 -9.98
N ASP A 474 -33.97 -13.61 -10.01
CA ASP A 474 -35.02 -12.62 -10.24
C ASP A 474 -35.34 -12.59 -11.73
N PRO A 475 -36.52 -13.05 -12.14
CA PRO A 475 -36.93 -13.02 -13.53
C PRO A 475 -37.10 -11.59 -14.09
N ASN A 476 -36.90 -10.53 -13.27
CA ASN A 476 -37.19 -9.14 -13.63
C ASN A 476 -35.94 -8.22 -13.74
N ASN A 477 -34.73 -8.74 -13.93
CA ASN A 477 -33.54 -7.90 -14.13
C ASN A 477 -33.54 -7.27 -15.54
N GLY A 478 -33.36 -5.95 -15.66
CA GLY A 478 -33.59 -5.20 -16.90
C GLY A 478 -35.06 -4.89 -17.21
N ASN A 479 -36.01 -5.40 -16.41
CA ASN A 479 -37.46 -5.25 -16.62
C ASN A 479 -37.99 -3.83 -16.37
N THR A 480 -37.25 -2.96 -15.67
CA THR A 480 -37.65 -1.56 -15.46
C THR A 480 -36.46 -0.64 -15.66
N CYS A 481 -36.74 0.65 -15.84
CA CYS A 481 -35.70 1.67 -15.92
C CYS A 481 -34.80 1.69 -14.67
N GLU A 482 -35.34 1.42 -13.47
CA GLU A 482 -34.55 1.38 -12.23
C GLU A 482 -33.59 0.19 -12.19
N THR A 483 -33.90 -0.89 -12.91
CA THR A 483 -33.06 -2.09 -13.03
C THR A 483 -32.31 -2.14 -14.37
N ALA A 484 -32.21 -1.01 -15.07
CA ALA A 484 -31.57 -0.93 -16.38
C ALA A 484 -30.11 -1.39 -16.35
N LYS A 485 -29.75 -2.23 -17.32
CA LYS A 485 -28.39 -2.73 -17.54
C LYS A 485 -27.50 -1.63 -18.12
N VAL A 486 -26.22 -1.56 -17.76
CA VAL A 486 -25.30 -0.61 -18.43
C VAL A 486 -24.99 -1.15 -19.82
N ALA A 487 -25.10 -0.31 -20.85
CA ALA A 487 -24.67 -0.63 -22.21
C ALA A 487 -23.28 -0.08 -22.48
N SER A 488 -22.48 -0.81 -23.26
CA SER A 488 -21.20 -0.38 -23.80
C SER A 488 -21.30 -0.14 -25.31
N GLU A 489 -20.32 0.55 -25.88
CA GLU A 489 -20.11 0.54 -27.33
C GLU A 489 -19.87 -0.91 -27.80
N GLY A 490 -20.42 -1.29 -28.95
CA GLY A 490 -20.48 -2.69 -29.39
C GLY A 490 -21.76 -3.41 -28.96
N GLU A 491 -21.68 -4.74 -28.85
CA GLU A 491 -22.82 -5.66 -28.70
C GLU A 491 -23.33 -5.79 -27.24
N ASN A 492 -24.65 -5.74 -27.05
CA ASN A 492 -25.32 -5.82 -25.76
C ASN A 492 -26.50 -6.81 -25.80
N ALA A 493 -26.36 -7.99 -25.19
CA ALA A 493 -27.42 -9.01 -25.18
C ALA A 493 -28.61 -8.68 -24.26
N PHE A 494 -29.82 -9.02 -24.71
CA PHE A 494 -31.10 -8.88 -24.00
C PHE A 494 -32.07 -10.05 -24.28
N ASP A 495 -33.04 -10.27 -23.38
CA ASP A 495 -34.17 -11.20 -23.58
C ASP A 495 -35.44 -10.59 -22.98
N THR A 496 -36.48 -10.41 -23.79
CA THR A 496 -37.78 -9.87 -23.36
C THR A 496 -38.83 -10.97 -23.10
N SER A 497 -38.50 -12.25 -23.33
CA SER A 497 -39.47 -13.36 -23.29
C SER A 497 -40.14 -13.56 -21.92
N GLU A 498 -39.40 -13.27 -20.85
CA GLU A 498 -39.86 -13.38 -19.46
C GLU A 498 -40.07 -12.02 -18.79
N MET A 499 -39.89 -10.92 -19.54
CA MET A 499 -40.13 -9.56 -19.06
C MET A 499 -41.62 -9.22 -19.06
N THR A 500 -41.94 -8.09 -18.46
CA THR A 500 -43.27 -7.49 -18.39
C THR A 500 -43.17 -6.04 -18.84
N ASP A 501 -44.28 -5.43 -19.26
CA ASP A 501 -44.30 -3.97 -19.40
C ASP A 501 -43.90 -3.31 -18.07
N SER A 502 -42.80 -2.55 -18.11
CA SER A 502 -42.26 -1.78 -16.99
C SER A 502 -43.25 -0.77 -16.40
N GLY A 503 -44.38 -0.52 -17.07
CA GLY A 503 -45.39 0.45 -16.64
C GLY A 503 -44.94 1.90 -16.87
N PHE A 504 -43.88 2.08 -17.67
CA PHE A 504 -43.37 3.39 -18.09
C PHE A 504 -44.29 4.08 -19.13
N GLY A 505 -45.33 3.37 -19.59
CA GLY A 505 -46.29 3.81 -20.60
C GLY A 505 -45.77 3.64 -22.02
N ASP A 506 -46.67 3.63 -23.01
CA ASP A 506 -46.27 3.49 -24.41
C ASP A 506 -45.37 4.65 -24.87
N PRO A 507 -44.29 4.36 -25.61
CA PRO A 507 -43.49 5.36 -26.30
C PRO A 507 -44.33 6.27 -27.21
N ASP A 508 -43.89 7.51 -27.42
CA ASP A 508 -44.57 8.46 -28.31
C ASP A 508 -44.24 8.14 -29.77
N GLU A 509 -45.08 7.32 -30.41
CA GLU A 509 -44.91 6.92 -31.82
C GLU A 509 -44.89 8.10 -32.80
N SER A 510 -45.46 9.25 -32.43
CA SER A 510 -45.45 10.42 -33.32
C SER A 510 -44.05 11.00 -33.56
N GLN A 511 -43.05 10.56 -32.80
CA GLN A 511 -41.65 10.95 -32.95
C GLN A 511 -40.87 10.05 -33.91
N CYS A 512 -41.44 8.92 -34.33
CA CYS A 512 -40.87 7.99 -35.30
C CYS A 512 -41.97 7.41 -36.21
N GLU A 513 -42.76 8.31 -36.82
CA GLU A 513 -43.80 7.94 -37.79
C GLU A 513 -43.22 7.04 -38.91
N ASP A 514 -44.04 6.10 -39.38
CA ASP A 514 -43.69 5.14 -40.45
C ASP A 514 -42.55 4.15 -40.12
N THR A 515 -42.02 4.13 -38.88
CA THR A 515 -41.06 3.11 -38.42
C THR A 515 -41.71 1.88 -37.81
N TYR A 516 -43.05 1.80 -37.82
CA TYR A 516 -43.81 0.66 -37.27
C TYR A 516 -43.44 0.29 -35.81
N LEU A 517 -43.21 1.28 -34.92
CA LEU A 517 -42.88 1.00 -33.51
C LEU A 517 -43.95 0.17 -32.77
N ASP A 518 -45.25 0.46 -32.96
CA ASP A 518 -46.43 -0.30 -32.47
C ASP A 518 -46.22 -1.05 -31.14
N TRP A 519 -45.85 -0.33 -30.09
CA TRP A 519 -45.31 -0.91 -28.85
C TRP A 519 -46.32 -1.80 -28.10
N ASP A 520 -47.62 -1.44 -28.11
CA ASP A 520 -48.77 -2.18 -27.54
C ASP A 520 -48.49 -2.82 -26.15
N ASP A 521 -48.04 -2.02 -25.17
CA ASP A 521 -47.65 -2.50 -23.83
C ASP A 521 -46.61 -3.66 -23.87
N SER A 522 -45.64 -3.61 -24.80
CA SER A 522 -44.60 -4.64 -24.96
C SER A 522 -43.81 -4.85 -23.67
N PRO A 523 -43.53 -6.12 -23.29
CA PRO A 523 -42.45 -6.45 -22.38
C PRO A 523 -41.16 -5.78 -22.80
N ASP A 524 -40.45 -5.20 -21.84
CA ASP A 524 -39.35 -4.32 -22.16
C ASP A 524 -38.09 -4.57 -21.34
N PHE A 525 -36.96 -4.33 -22.00
CA PHE A 525 -35.63 -4.47 -21.45
C PHE A 525 -34.93 -3.12 -21.51
N TRP A 526 -34.37 -2.68 -20.38
CA TRP A 526 -33.78 -1.36 -20.22
C TRP A 526 -32.25 -1.40 -20.18
N PHE A 527 -31.63 -0.46 -20.89
CA PHE A 527 -30.22 -0.13 -20.82
C PHE A 527 -29.98 1.35 -20.45
N LYS A 528 -28.76 1.67 -19.99
CA LYS A 528 -28.25 3.04 -19.81
C LYS A 528 -26.81 3.20 -20.31
N TRP A 529 -26.46 4.36 -20.88
CA TRP A 529 -25.16 4.66 -21.49
C TRP A 529 -24.82 6.16 -21.39
N SER A 530 -23.55 6.54 -21.23
CA SER A 530 -23.11 7.95 -21.12
C SER A 530 -22.22 8.35 -22.30
N ALA A 531 -22.50 9.50 -22.92
CA ALA A 531 -21.80 9.92 -24.13
C ALA A 531 -20.37 10.42 -23.84
N PRO A 532 -19.33 9.90 -24.54
CA PRO A 532 -17.93 10.25 -24.26
C PRO A 532 -17.49 11.58 -24.89
N GLY A 533 -18.30 12.19 -25.77
CA GLY A 533 -18.00 13.46 -26.44
C GLY A 533 -19.25 14.03 -27.12
N ASN A 534 -19.12 15.21 -27.74
CA ASN A 534 -20.16 15.67 -28.65
C ASN A 534 -20.04 14.89 -29.97
N GLY A 535 -21.15 14.34 -30.41
CA GLY A 535 -21.19 13.51 -31.60
C GLY A 535 -22.57 12.93 -31.75
N ASP A 536 -22.65 11.82 -32.49
CA ASP A 536 -23.90 11.13 -32.69
C ASP A 536 -23.83 9.69 -32.15
N ILE A 537 -24.94 9.15 -31.65
CA ILE A 537 -25.10 7.74 -31.29
C ILE A 537 -25.95 7.01 -32.33
N ASP A 538 -25.51 5.82 -32.69
CA ASP A 538 -26.27 4.85 -33.47
C ASP A 538 -26.57 3.60 -32.61
N LEU A 539 -27.76 3.04 -32.75
CA LEU A 539 -28.23 1.83 -32.08
C LEU A 539 -28.89 0.92 -33.11
N THR A 540 -28.49 -0.35 -33.17
CA THR A 540 -29.15 -1.37 -34.00
C THR A 540 -29.44 -2.63 -33.21
N THR A 541 -30.54 -3.30 -33.49
CA THR A 541 -30.84 -4.64 -32.95
C THR A 541 -30.60 -5.74 -33.98
N CYS A 542 -29.85 -5.48 -35.05
CA CYS A 542 -29.53 -6.47 -36.07
C CYS A 542 -28.84 -7.71 -35.47
N ASP A 543 -29.57 -8.81 -35.40
CA ASP A 543 -29.15 -10.11 -34.93
C ASP A 543 -29.93 -11.18 -35.71
N PRO A 544 -29.27 -12.03 -36.53
CA PRO A 544 -29.95 -13.01 -37.39
C PRO A 544 -30.82 -14.03 -36.64
N SER A 545 -30.68 -14.14 -35.32
CA SER A 545 -31.46 -15.04 -34.47
C SER A 545 -32.58 -14.36 -33.67
N SER A 546 -32.70 -13.04 -33.76
CA SER A 546 -33.64 -12.26 -32.95
C SER A 546 -35.04 -12.16 -33.57
N TYR A 547 -35.88 -11.30 -32.99
CA TYR A 547 -37.28 -11.11 -33.32
C TYR A 547 -37.54 -9.69 -33.86
N ASP A 548 -38.81 -9.41 -34.15
CA ASP A 548 -39.31 -8.12 -34.59
C ASP A 548 -39.27 -7.13 -33.42
N THR A 549 -38.20 -6.34 -33.36
CA THR A 549 -37.83 -5.52 -32.21
C THR A 549 -38.42 -4.12 -32.30
N SER A 550 -38.39 -3.40 -31.20
CA SER A 550 -38.64 -1.96 -31.16
C SER A 550 -37.70 -1.33 -30.16
N VAL A 551 -37.07 -0.21 -30.54
CA VAL A 551 -36.08 0.49 -29.71
C VAL A 551 -36.48 1.94 -29.51
N VAL A 552 -36.27 2.43 -28.29
CA VAL A 552 -36.54 3.81 -27.90
C VAL A 552 -35.36 4.33 -27.09
N LEU A 553 -34.90 5.53 -27.44
CA LEU A 553 -33.82 6.24 -26.76
C LEU A 553 -34.40 7.42 -25.99
N TYR A 554 -33.98 7.56 -24.74
CA TYR A 554 -34.36 8.65 -23.86
C TYR A 554 -33.15 9.42 -23.35
N GLU A 555 -33.36 10.70 -23.01
CA GLU A 555 -32.43 11.51 -22.23
C GLU A 555 -33.07 11.93 -20.89
N GLY A 556 -32.27 12.06 -19.83
CA GLY A 556 -32.73 12.50 -18.53
C GLY A 556 -31.88 11.95 -17.38
N LEU A 557 -32.05 12.52 -16.18
CA LEU A 557 -31.19 12.19 -15.02
C LEU A 557 -31.74 11.02 -14.19
N THR A 558 -33.05 10.80 -14.21
CA THR A 558 -33.74 9.75 -13.44
C THR A 558 -34.91 9.19 -14.24
N CYS A 559 -35.38 7.98 -13.92
CA CYS A 559 -36.53 7.37 -14.57
C CYS A 559 -37.78 8.28 -14.59
N GLU A 560 -37.98 9.10 -13.55
CA GLU A 560 -39.11 10.05 -13.48
C GLU A 560 -38.99 11.25 -14.44
N THR A 561 -37.80 11.51 -14.97
CA THR A 561 -37.48 12.71 -15.77
C THR A 561 -37.09 12.39 -17.21
N LEU A 562 -37.15 11.12 -17.62
CA LEU A 562 -36.75 10.73 -18.97
C LEU A 562 -37.69 11.33 -20.02
N VAL A 563 -37.07 11.83 -21.10
CA VAL A 563 -37.73 12.36 -22.28
C VAL A 563 -37.28 11.53 -23.47
N GLN A 564 -38.23 11.01 -24.24
CA GLN A 564 -37.93 10.30 -25.47
C GLN A 564 -37.30 11.26 -26.48
N ILE A 565 -36.17 10.83 -27.07
CA ILE A 565 -35.44 11.62 -28.07
C ILE A 565 -35.35 10.93 -29.43
N ALA A 566 -35.47 9.60 -29.47
CA ALA A 566 -35.52 8.84 -30.72
C ALA A 566 -36.25 7.51 -30.51
N CYS A 567 -36.80 6.94 -31.59
CA CYS A 567 -37.40 5.61 -31.61
C CYS A 567 -37.37 5.02 -33.01
N ASN A 568 -37.43 3.69 -33.10
CA ASN A 568 -37.59 2.95 -34.36
C ASN A 568 -38.12 1.53 -34.08
N GLY A 569 -39.09 1.06 -34.86
CA GLY A 569 -39.53 -0.35 -34.87
C GLY A 569 -38.80 -1.15 -35.93
N ASP A 570 -38.89 -0.71 -37.18
CA ASP A 570 -38.38 -1.39 -38.35
C ASP A 570 -37.37 -0.51 -39.10
N ASP A 571 -36.18 -1.07 -39.34
CA ASP A 571 -35.26 -0.54 -40.33
C ASP A 571 -35.76 -0.86 -41.76
N GLU A 572 -35.62 0.11 -42.65
CA GLU A 572 -36.05 -0.01 -44.05
C GLU A 572 -35.08 -0.86 -44.89
N ASN A 573 -33.87 -1.17 -44.40
CA ASN A 573 -32.86 -1.93 -45.14
C ASN A 573 -32.88 -3.42 -44.78
N SER A 574 -33.24 -4.25 -45.76
CA SER A 574 -33.08 -5.70 -45.65
C SER A 574 -31.61 -6.08 -45.82
N ASP A 575 -30.81 -6.03 -44.76
CA ASP A 575 -29.53 -6.74 -44.73
C ASP A 575 -29.81 -8.26 -44.61
N ASP A 576 -29.26 -9.06 -45.52
CA ASP A 576 -29.43 -10.52 -45.56
C ASP A 576 -28.85 -11.23 -44.31
N ASN A 577 -28.12 -10.50 -43.44
CA ASN A 577 -27.52 -11.01 -42.20
C ASN A 577 -28.26 -10.63 -40.91
N CYS A 578 -29.34 -9.84 -40.97
CA CYS A 578 -30.15 -9.49 -39.80
C CYS A 578 -31.46 -10.30 -39.78
N GLN A 579 -32.15 -10.32 -38.64
CA GLN A 579 -33.55 -10.70 -38.60
C GLN A 579 -34.41 -9.68 -39.37
N ASN A 580 -35.56 -10.14 -39.87
CA ASN A 580 -36.53 -9.22 -40.47
C ASN A 580 -37.07 -8.29 -39.37
N TYR A 581 -37.24 -7.00 -39.70
CA TYR A 581 -37.83 -6.01 -38.79
C TYR A 581 -36.97 -5.79 -37.53
N HIS A 582 -35.65 -5.74 -37.72
CA HIS A 582 -34.76 -5.21 -36.69
C HIS A 582 -34.92 -3.70 -36.64
N SER A 583 -34.58 -3.09 -35.51
CA SER A 583 -34.69 -1.66 -35.30
C SER A 583 -33.34 -0.97 -35.46
N LEU A 584 -33.36 0.26 -35.98
CA LEU A 584 -32.18 1.08 -36.20
C LEU A 584 -32.48 2.55 -35.85
N ILE A 585 -31.68 3.11 -34.95
CA ILE A 585 -31.62 4.54 -34.65
C ILE A 585 -30.22 5.01 -35.06
N GLU A 586 -30.11 6.04 -35.88
CA GLU A 586 -28.82 6.57 -36.36
C GLU A 586 -28.76 8.08 -36.20
N GLU A 587 -27.53 8.59 -36.10
CA GLU A 587 -27.17 10.00 -36.13
C GLU A 587 -27.90 10.84 -35.05
N ILE A 588 -28.12 10.27 -33.85
CA ILE A 588 -28.76 11.03 -32.76
C ILE A 588 -27.71 11.86 -32.03
N PRO A 589 -27.83 13.20 -32.02
CA PRO A 589 -26.84 14.06 -31.41
C PRO A 589 -26.83 13.86 -29.90
N VAL A 590 -25.66 13.53 -29.38
CA VAL A 590 -25.41 13.35 -27.96
C VAL A 590 -24.42 14.39 -27.45
N THR A 591 -24.62 14.79 -26.20
CA THR A 591 -23.78 15.79 -25.52
C THR A 591 -22.83 15.09 -24.59
N SER A 592 -21.55 15.49 -24.61
CA SER A 592 -20.53 14.90 -23.74
C SER A 592 -20.96 14.86 -22.27
N GLY A 593 -20.79 13.71 -21.62
CA GLY A 593 -21.10 13.47 -20.21
C GLY A 593 -22.58 13.29 -19.88
N GLN A 594 -23.48 13.40 -20.86
CA GLN A 594 -24.92 13.14 -20.66
C GLN A 594 -25.19 11.64 -20.68
N THR A 595 -26.03 11.16 -19.75
CA THR A 595 -26.56 9.78 -19.75
C THR A 595 -27.83 9.70 -20.59
N TYR A 596 -27.90 8.65 -21.39
CA TYR A 596 -28.99 8.22 -22.25
C TYR A 596 -29.48 6.83 -21.84
N TRP A 597 -30.75 6.56 -22.07
CA TRP A 597 -31.41 5.31 -21.67
C TRP A 597 -32.03 4.65 -22.88
N VAL A 598 -31.79 3.35 -23.07
CA VAL A 598 -32.38 2.58 -24.16
C VAL A 598 -33.45 1.67 -23.61
N ARG A 599 -34.62 1.66 -24.22
CA ARG A 599 -35.71 0.74 -23.91
C ARG A 599 -35.97 -0.12 -25.13
N LEU A 600 -35.88 -1.43 -24.97
CA LEU A 600 -36.10 -2.41 -26.02
C LEU A 600 -37.38 -3.20 -25.75
N GLY A 601 -38.17 -3.42 -26.79
CA GLY A 601 -39.36 -4.24 -26.79
C GLY A 601 -39.54 -4.88 -28.16
N GLY A 602 -40.77 -5.22 -28.52
CA GLY A 602 -41.08 -5.73 -29.85
C GLY A 602 -42.40 -5.24 -30.39
N TRP A 603 -42.54 -5.33 -31.71
CA TRP A 603 -43.75 -4.95 -32.42
C TRP A 603 -44.97 -5.73 -31.93
N GLN A 604 -46.03 -5.02 -31.55
CA GLN A 604 -47.27 -5.58 -30.99
C GLN A 604 -47.04 -6.55 -29.82
N GLY A 605 -46.06 -6.23 -28.97
CA GLY A 605 -45.69 -7.03 -27.80
C GLY A 605 -44.96 -8.33 -28.13
N ASN A 606 -44.32 -8.42 -29.31
CA ASN A 606 -43.41 -9.51 -29.61
C ASN A 606 -42.25 -9.53 -28.61
N THR A 607 -41.80 -10.75 -28.30
CA THR A 607 -40.70 -10.96 -27.35
C THR A 607 -39.70 -11.97 -27.89
N GLY A 608 -38.48 -11.93 -27.37
CA GLY A 608 -37.44 -12.88 -27.70
C GLY A 608 -36.07 -12.45 -27.18
N GLU A 609 -35.07 -13.23 -27.53
CA GLU A 609 -33.66 -12.94 -27.28
C GLU A 609 -33.08 -12.11 -28.44
N GLY A 610 -32.04 -11.33 -28.17
CA GLY A 610 -31.34 -10.57 -29.20
C GLY A 610 -30.13 -9.80 -28.69
N THR A 611 -29.50 -9.09 -29.61
CA THR A 611 -28.32 -8.28 -29.35
C THR A 611 -28.55 -6.85 -29.86
N MET A 612 -28.30 -5.85 -29.01
CA MET A 612 -28.30 -4.44 -29.37
C MET A 612 -26.86 -3.95 -29.55
N THR A 613 -26.49 -3.48 -30.72
CA THR A 613 -25.19 -2.86 -30.99
C THR A 613 -25.28 -1.33 -30.91
N LEU A 614 -24.40 -0.73 -30.12
CA LEU A 614 -24.27 0.73 -29.94
C LEU A 614 -22.99 1.22 -30.62
N THR A 615 -23.03 2.32 -31.38
CA THR A 615 -21.86 2.96 -32.02
C THR A 615 -21.85 4.46 -31.71
N PHE A 616 -20.68 5.03 -31.39
CA PHE A 616 -20.55 6.48 -31.16
C PHE A 616 -19.69 7.16 -32.24
N ASN A 617 -20.29 8.14 -32.94
CA ASN A 617 -19.67 8.89 -34.04
C ASN A 617 -19.46 10.35 -33.62
N GLY A 618 -18.44 10.61 -32.80
CA GLY A 618 -18.13 11.96 -32.33
C GLY A 618 -16.65 12.30 -32.30
N THR A 619 -16.37 13.59 -32.11
CA THR A 619 -15.05 14.04 -31.70
C THR A 619 -15.12 14.34 -30.22
N SER A 620 -14.21 13.76 -29.43
CA SER A 620 -14.02 14.23 -28.06
C SER A 620 -13.75 15.74 -28.09
N ASP A 621 -14.49 16.48 -27.28
CA ASP A 621 -14.35 17.93 -27.24
C ASP A 621 -12.93 18.30 -26.79
N PRO A 622 -12.32 19.37 -27.35
CA PRO A 622 -11.03 19.84 -26.90
C PRO A 622 -11.15 20.26 -25.43
N THR A 623 -10.25 19.73 -24.63
CA THR A 623 -10.23 19.98 -23.20
C THR A 623 -9.22 21.06 -22.83
N GLY A 624 -9.46 21.69 -21.69
CA GLY A 624 -8.65 22.74 -21.11
C GLY A 624 -8.71 22.66 -19.60
N GLY A 625 -7.68 23.14 -18.91
CA GLY A 625 -7.68 23.26 -17.46
C GLY A 625 -8.91 24.04 -16.98
N CYS A 626 -9.57 23.55 -15.95
CA CYS A 626 -10.80 24.07 -15.38
C CYS A 626 -10.66 24.09 -13.86
N CYS A 627 -10.90 25.25 -13.26
CA CYS A 627 -10.74 25.47 -11.83
C CYS A 627 -12.06 25.35 -11.09
N ILE A 628 -12.29 24.22 -10.42
CA ILE A 628 -13.47 24.00 -9.59
C ILE A 628 -13.03 24.05 -8.13
N GLY A 629 -13.25 25.19 -7.47
CA GLY A 629 -12.63 25.45 -6.18
C GLY A 629 -11.12 25.62 -6.34
N LEU A 630 -10.33 24.79 -5.62
CA LEU A 630 -8.86 24.75 -5.70
C LEU A 630 -8.33 23.65 -6.65
N ALA A 631 -9.21 22.81 -7.19
CA ALA A 631 -8.80 21.72 -8.07
C ALA A 631 -8.71 22.20 -9.52
N CYS A 632 -7.57 21.97 -10.16
CA CYS A 632 -7.46 22.01 -11.61
C CYS A 632 -7.83 20.66 -12.21
N VAL A 633 -8.82 20.64 -13.08
CA VAL A 633 -9.22 19.46 -13.86
C VAL A 633 -9.24 19.80 -15.34
N VAL A 634 -8.78 18.91 -16.21
CA VAL A 634 -8.83 19.15 -17.67
C VAL A 634 -10.19 18.67 -18.17
N LEU A 635 -11.14 19.60 -18.26
CA LEU A 635 -12.52 19.36 -18.69
C LEU A 635 -12.79 20.04 -20.03
N THR A 636 -13.95 19.80 -20.61
CA THR A 636 -14.48 20.69 -21.65
C THR A 636 -14.98 21.99 -21.01
N ASP A 637 -15.06 23.09 -21.77
CA ASP A 637 -15.63 24.37 -21.29
C ASP A 637 -17.05 24.19 -20.73
N ALA A 638 -17.86 23.35 -21.39
CA ALA A 638 -19.24 23.06 -20.98
C ALA A 638 -19.32 22.31 -19.64
N GLN A 639 -18.49 21.28 -19.45
CA GLN A 639 -18.39 20.56 -18.18
C GLN A 639 -17.86 21.45 -17.06
N CYS A 640 -16.85 22.28 -17.36
CA CYS A 640 -16.31 23.25 -16.43
C CYS A 640 -17.37 24.21 -15.89
N ALA A 641 -18.19 24.77 -16.79
CA ALA A 641 -19.28 25.67 -16.43
C ALA A 641 -20.39 24.96 -15.65
N ALA A 642 -20.74 23.72 -16.01
CA ALA A 642 -21.77 22.94 -15.31
C ALA A 642 -21.38 22.63 -13.85
N MET A 643 -20.08 22.47 -13.59
CA MET A 643 -19.53 22.22 -12.26
C MET A 643 -19.21 23.51 -11.48
N GLY A 644 -19.53 24.69 -12.03
CA GLY A 644 -19.27 25.98 -11.39
C GLY A 644 -17.79 26.40 -11.38
N GLY A 645 -16.95 25.80 -12.24
CA GLY A 645 -15.53 26.08 -12.36
C GLY A 645 -15.17 27.20 -13.33
N SER A 646 -13.92 27.66 -13.29
CA SER A 646 -13.35 28.67 -14.20
C SER A 646 -12.47 28.02 -15.26
N TYR A 647 -12.89 28.05 -16.52
CA TYR A 647 -12.17 27.44 -17.63
C TYR A 647 -10.98 28.29 -18.07
N LEU A 648 -9.81 27.66 -18.26
CA LEU A 648 -8.53 28.31 -18.57
C LEU A 648 -8.22 28.35 -20.07
N GLY A 649 -9.03 27.67 -20.89
CA GLY A 649 -8.99 27.68 -22.35
C GLY A 649 -8.47 26.37 -22.96
N ASP A 650 -8.84 26.11 -24.21
CA ASP A 650 -8.51 24.86 -24.89
C ASP A 650 -6.98 24.63 -24.98
N GLY A 651 -6.54 23.42 -24.63
CA GLY A 651 -5.13 23.04 -24.63
C GLY A 651 -4.32 23.64 -23.48
N SER A 652 -4.93 24.36 -22.53
CA SER A 652 -4.32 24.57 -21.22
C SER A 652 -4.45 23.28 -20.42
N ASP A 653 -3.47 22.99 -19.58
CA ASP A 653 -3.46 21.78 -18.76
C ASP A 653 -3.36 22.14 -17.28
N CYS A 654 -3.32 21.13 -16.44
CA CYS A 654 -3.14 21.28 -15.00
C CYS A 654 -1.71 21.02 -14.54
N THR A 655 -0.72 21.03 -15.45
CA THR A 655 0.66 20.63 -15.14
C THR A 655 1.39 21.53 -14.15
N ASN A 656 0.81 22.69 -13.78
CA ASN A 656 1.34 23.59 -12.75
C ASN A 656 0.27 24.05 -11.75
N ASP A 657 -0.79 23.27 -11.54
CA ASP A 657 -1.89 23.57 -10.60
C ASP A 657 -2.43 25.03 -10.67
N PRO A 658 -2.95 25.46 -11.83
CA PRO A 658 -3.35 26.85 -12.07
C PRO A 658 -4.62 27.31 -11.33
N CYS A 659 -5.26 26.44 -10.55
CA CYS A 659 -6.58 26.66 -9.96
C CYS A 659 -6.55 27.00 -8.46
N GLY A 660 -5.35 27.17 -7.94
CA GLY A 660 -5.09 27.46 -6.54
C GLY A 660 -4.44 26.24 -5.90
N VAL A 661 -3.13 26.16 -5.79
CA VAL A 661 -2.42 27.11 -4.92
C VAL A 661 -2.19 28.47 -5.58
N GLU A 662 -2.78 29.54 -5.04
CA GLU A 662 -1.89 30.67 -4.81
C GLU A 662 -0.85 30.06 -3.92
N ALA A 663 0.36 29.95 -4.44
CA ALA A 663 1.39 29.23 -3.80
C ALA A 663 1.50 29.77 -2.36
N ILE A 664 1.22 28.89 -1.40
CA ILE A 664 1.17 29.22 0.02
C ILE A 664 2.48 28.75 0.64
N GLY A 665 2.96 29.59 1.53
CA GLY A 665 4.23 29.49 2.20
C GLY A 665 4.03 30.01 3.60
N TYR A 666 5.01 29.80 4.48
CA TYR A 666 4.94 30.51 5.74
C TYR A 666 5.00 32.02 5.50
N CYS A 667 4.18 32.76 6.24
CA CYS A 667 4.16 34.19 6.27
C CYS A 667 4.40 34.67 7.70
N CYS A 668 5.48 35.41 7.89
CA CYS A 668 5.87 35.93 9.19
C CYS A 668 5.28 37.32 9.42
N ILE A 669 4.17 37.40 10.15
CA ILE A 669 3.50 38.66 10.49
C ILE A 669 3.84 38.99 11.94
N SER A 670 4.74 39.96 12.14
CA SER A 670 5.18 40.41 13.48
C SER A 670 5.73 39.27 14.38
N GLY A 671 6.38 38.27 13.78
CA GLY A 671 7.01 37.15 14.50
C GLY A 671 6.10 35.93 14.70
N SER A 672 4.81 36.01 14.38
CA SER A 672 3.96 34.82 14.32
C SER A 672 3.94 34.24 12.92
N CYS A 673 4.13 32.91 12.84
CA CYS A 673 4.00 32.17 11.61
C CYS A 673 2.54 31.86 11.29
N SER A 674 2.14 32.17 10.06
CA SER A 674 0.85 31.79 9.49
C SER A 674 1.07 31.33 8.05
N VAL A 675 0.46 30.22 7.62
CA VAL A 675 0.58 29.74 6.24
C VAL A 675 -0.50 30.42 5.40
N LEU A 676 -0.09 31.34 4.53
CA LEU A 676 -0.97 32.20 3.72
C LEU A 676 -0.37 32.35 2.32
N PRO A 677 -1.16 32.75 1.30
CA PRO A 677 -0.62 33.14 -0.01
C PRO A 677 0.33 34.35 0.04
N GLU A 678 1.23 34.49 -0.94
CA GLU A 678 2.19 35.61 -1.03
C GLU A 678 1.48 36.98 -1.02
N ASP A 679 0.42 37.16 -1.82
CA ASP A 679 -0.33 38.43 -1.91
C ASP A 679 -1.02 38.81 -0.59
N ASP A 680 -1.53 37.82 0.15
CA ASP A 680 -2.14 37.99 1.47
C ASP A 680 -1.08 38.26 2.56
N CYS A 681 0.09 37.64 2.44
CA CYS A 681 1.23 37.89 3.32
C CYS A 681 1.72 39.33 3.20
N ASP A 682 1.88 39.81 1.97
CA ASP A 682 2.29 41.17 1.67
C ASP A 682 1.24 42.19 2.11
N ALA A 683 -0.05 41.90 1.91
CA ALA A 683 -1.16 42.75 2.36
C ALA A 683 -1.22 42.85 3.90
N ALA A 684 -0.82 41.80 4.61
CA ALA A 684 -0.70 41.77 6.07
C ALA A 684 0.63 42.36 6.59
N GLY A 685 1.56 42.71 5.70
CA GLY A 685 2.87 43.26 6.05
C GLY A 685 3.86 42.23 6.62
N GLY A 686 3.69 40.96 6.27
CA GLY A 686 4.58 39.85 6.66
C GLY A 686 5.69 39.57 5.65
N ASN A 687 6.64 38.72 6.02
CA ASN A 687 7.68 38.20 5.11
C ASN A 687 7.31 36.79 4.66
N TYR A 688 7.21 36.59 3.35
CA TYR A 688 6.83 35.33 2.72
C TYR A 688 8.04 34.39 2.54
N GLY A 689 7.87 33.12 2.93
CA GLY A 689 8.90 32.09 2.96
C GLY A 689 9.15 31.34 1.65
N GLY A 690 8.30 31.56 0.65
CA GLY A 690 8.29 30.79 -0.59
C GLY A 690 7.34 29.59 -0.55
N ASP A 691 7.02 29.10 -1.73
CA ASP A 691 5.93 28.15 -1.95
C ASP A 691 6.22 26.75 -1.40
N GLY A 692 5.23 26.14 -0.76
CA GLY A 692 5.35 24.81 -0.15
C GLY A 692 6.10 24.81 1.20
N THR A 693 6.43 25.99 1.74
CA THR A 693 6.96 26.13 3.10
C THR A 693 5.82 26.24 4.13
N ASN A 694 6.02 25.77 5.35
CA ASN A 694 4.96 25.72 6.38
C ASN A 694 5.46 26.25 7.73
N CYS A 695 4.57 26.30 8.72
CA CYS A 695 4.90 26.77 10.07
C CYS A 695 5.36 25.65 11.03
N SER A 696 5.64 24.44 10.54
CA SER A 696 5.92 23.29 11.42
C SER A 696 7.24 23.40 12.18
N SER A 697 8.15 24.27 11.74
CA SER A 697 9.41 24.58 12.42
C SER A 697 9.45 26.01 13.01
N ASP A 698 8.28 26.65 13.18
CA ASP A 698 8.12 28.09 13.45
C ASP A 698 9.20 28.95 12.77
N PRO A 699 9.24 29.01 11.42
CA PRO A 699 10.26 29.72 10.66
C PRO A 699 10.27 31.25 10.88
N CYS A 700 9.30 31.76 11.66
CA CYS A 700 9.15 33.15 12.04
C CYS A 700 9.80 33.49 13.39
N GLY A 701 10.23 32.45 14.12
CA GLY A 701 11.27 32.48 15.14
C GLY A 701 12.56 31.85 14.58
N GLY A 702 13.71 32.50 14.74
CA GLY A 702 14.93 32.10 14.02
C GLY A 702 15.51 30.75 14.48
N GLY A 703 15.52 29.76 13.60
CA GLY A 703 16.50 28.65 13.45
C GLY A 703 16.69 27.64 14.61
N GLY A 704 16.63 26.34 14.28
CA GLY A 704 17.28 25.24 15.02
C GLY A 704 17.16 23.95 14.18
N GLU A 705 18.22 23.22 13.80
CA GLU A 705 19.18 22.48 14.62
C GLU A 705 18.48 21.66 15.71
N TYR A 706 18.16 20.38 15.42
CA TYR A 706 17.58 19.45 16.40
C TYR A 706 18.66 18.70 17.17
N SER A 707 19.82 19.32 17.36
CA SER A 707 20.94 18.83 18.16
C SER A 707 21.72 19.98 18.77
N ALA A 708 21.08 21.12 19.06
CA ALA A 708 21.76 22.23 19.70
C ALA A 708 22.39 21.79 21.04
N VAL A 709 23.59 22.29 21.31
CA VAL A 709 24.30 21.97 22.55
C VAL A 709 23.98 23.05 23.58
N TYR A 710 23.29 22.65 24.64
CA TYR A 710 22.99 23.51 25.78
C TYR A 710 23.86 23.11 26.96
N TRP A 711 23.87 23.95 27.98
CA TRP A 711 24.65 23.70 29.17
C TRP A 711 24.01 24.32 30.40
N ASN A 712 24.32 23.73 31.55
CA ASN A 712 23.96 24.23 32.86
C ASN A 712 25.23 24.39 33.72
N VAL A 713 25.40 25.57 34.33
CA VAL A 713 26.52 25.84 35.23
C VAL A 713 26.23 25.19 36.59
N VAL A 714 26.93 24.08 36.85
CA VAL A 714 26.82 23.33 38.11
C VAL A 714 27.38 24.13 39.29
N GLY A 715 28.38 24.98 39.05
CA GLY A 715 28.87 25.90 40.07
C GLY A 715 30.24 26.50 39.78
N VAL A 716 30.67 27.39 40.66
CA VAL A 716 31.94 28.11 40.55
C VAL A 716 32.85 27.85 41.74
N ASP A 717 34.15 27.84 41.49
CA ASP A 717 35.20 27.68 42.50
C ASP A 717 35.02 26.45 43.40
N LEU A 718 34.46 25.37 42.84
CA LEU A 718 34.17 24.12 43.53
C LEU A 718 35.43 23.34 43.95
N LEU A 719 36.57 23.65 43.33
CA LEU A 719 37.87 23.03 43.61
C LEU A 719 38.45 23.49 44.95
N SER A 720 38.94 22.55 45.76
CA SER A 720 39.58 22.84 47.07
C SER A 720 40.82 23.74 46.98
N SER A 721 41.41 23.87 45.79
CA SER A 721 42.54 24.76 45.51
C SER A 721 42.21 26.25 45.68
N GLY A 722 40.92 26.62 45.57
CA GLY A 722 40.45 28.00 45.55
C GLY A 722 40.91 28.80 44.33
N ALA A 723 41.42 28.12 43.29
CA ALA A 723 41.71 28.75 42.01
C ALA A 723 40.40 29.09 41.29
N PRO A 724 40.30 30.26 40.64
CA PRO A 724 39.13 30.61 39.85
C PRO A 724 38.80 29.50 38.84
N SER A 725 37.58 28.98 38.86
CA SER A 725 37.11 27.91 37.98
C SER A 725 35.57 27.90 37.92
N TYR A 726 35.01 27.30 36.87
CA TYR A 726 33.60 26.96 36.83
C TYR A 726 33.41 25.57 36.26
N THR A 727 32.37 24.88 36.74
CA THR A 727 31.97 23.55 36.31
C THR A 727 30.64 23.63 35.58
N VAL A 728 30.54 22.93 34.46
CA VAL A 728 29.37 22.94 33.60
C VAL A 728 28.99 21.52 33.19
N ASP A 729 27.70 21.25 33.17
CA ASP A 729 27.09 20.09 32.51
C ASP A 729 26.66 20.47 31.11
N VAL A 730 27.06 19.66 30.12
CA VAL A 730 26.83 19.92 28.70
C VAL A 730 25.86 18.87 28.19
N TYR A 731 24.81 19.32 27.51
CA TYR A 731 23.73 18.49 26.98
C TYR A 731 23.61 18.67 25.48
N VAL A 732 23.22 17.60 24.77
CA VAL A 732 22.66 17.71 23.42
C VAL A 732 21.15 17.69 23.53
N GLU A 733 20.48 18.70 22.98
CA GLU A 733 19.02 18.75 22.95
C GLU A 733 18.48 17.66 22.02
N LEU A 734 17.53 16.87 22.54
CA LEU A 734 16.84 15.81 21.82
C LEU A 734 15.37 15.81 22.23
N PRO A 735 14.43 15.63 21.29
CA PRO A 735 13.02 15.50 21.63
C PRO A 735 12.75 14.39 22.65
N ILE A 736 11.62 14.48 23.34
CA ILE A 736 11.15 13.40 24.22
C ILE A 736 11.06 12.09 23.44
N ASP A 737 11.37 10.97 24.12
CA ASP A 737 11.42 9.61 23.57
C ASP A 737 12.53 9.36 22.52
N TRP A 738 13.44 10.32 22.29
CA TRP A 738 14.63 10.09 21.47
C TRP A 738 15.79 9.55 22.30
N HIS A 739 16.71 8.82 21.64
CA HIS A 739 17.86 8.16 22.25
C HIS A 739 19.16 8.57 21.56
N LEU A 740 20.22 8.81 22.34
CA LEU A 740 21.58 9.07 21.87
C LEU A 740 22.42 7.79 21.95
N ASP A 741 22.87 7.30 20.79
CA ASP A 741 23.71 6.10 20.69
C ASP A 741 25.21 6.46 20.79
N ALA A 742 25.67 7.54 20.14
CA ALA A 742 27.10 7.86 20.04
C ALA A 742 27.41 9.35 19.83
N VAL A 743 28.57 9.76 20.34
CA VAL A 743 29.22 11.04 20.03
C VAL A 743 30.53 10.78 19.28
N ALA A 744 30.62 11.29 18.06
CA ALA A 744 31.66 10.94 17.10
C ALA A 744 32.26 12.17 16.43
N GLY A 745 33.34 11.93 15.65
CA GLY A 745 33.90 12.91 14.71
C GLY A 745 34.01 12.27 13.33
N ASN A 746 33.95 13.08 12.26
CA ASN A 746 34.12 12.63 10.88
C ASN A 746 35.01 13.60 10.07
N GLN A 747 34.99 13.48 8.74
CA GLN A 747 35.82 14.35 7.87
C GLN A 747 35.23 15.76 7.66
N ALA A 748 33.94 15.96 7.96
CA ALA A 748 33.21 17.21 7.82
C ALA A 748 33.10 17.98 9.15
N GLN A 749 32.86 17.28 10.27
CA GLN A 749 32.91 17.79 11.64
C GLN A 749 34.04 17.13 12.44
N GLN A 750 34.87 17.94 13.10
CA GLN A 750 35.77 17.42 14.12
C GLN A 750 35.01 17.21 15.43
N LYS A 751 35.45 16.24 16.23
CA LYS A 751 35.04 16.12 17.62
C LYS A 751 36.02 16.93 18.45
N THR A 752 35.59 18.09 18.92
CA THR A 752 36.43 19.08 19.60
C THR A 752 35.82 19.48 20.94
N ILE A 753 36.61 19.36 22.01
CA ILE A 753 36.36 19.94 23.33
C ILE A 753 37.61 20.77 23.65
N ALA A 754 37.49 22.09 23.59
CA ALA A 754 38.63 22.98 23.74
C ALA A 754 38.31 24.11 24.71
N THR A 755 39.32 24.62 25.40
CA THR A 755 39.18 25.81 26.25
C THR A 755 40.29 26.81 25.96
N ASN A 756 40.00 28.10 26.13
CA ASN A 756 41.04 29.13 26.01
C ASN A 756 42.02 29.17 27.21
N THR A 757 41.79 28.34 28.24
CA THR A 757 42.67 28.15 29.40
C THR A 757 43.17 26.71 29.55
N SER A 758 42.58 25.92 30.44
CA SER A 758 42.90 24.51 30.69
C SER A 758 41.73 23.84 31.43
N PHE A 759 41.50 22.55 31.19
CA PHE A 759 40.55 21.75 31.96
C PHE A 759 41.19 21.25 33.26
N TYR A 760 40.38 21.15 34.32
CA TYR A 760 40.79 20.48 35.54
C TYR A 760 40.69 18.95 35.36
N GLN A 761 41.78 18.26 35.71
CA GLN A 761 41.88 16.80 35.72
C GLN A 761 42.47 16.31 37.05
N ASP A 762 41.81 15.35 37.71
CA ASP A 762 42.26 14.70 38.94
C ASP A 762 43.03 13.42 38.65
N ALA A 763 44.09 13.17 39.43
CA ALA A 763 44.96 12.00 39.22
C ALA A 763 44.29 10.65 39.53
N TYR A 764 43.14 10.64 40.19
CA TYR A 764 42.32 9.45 40.49
C TYR A 764 41.10 9.33 39.57
N GLY A 765 40.91 10.27 38.65
CA GLY A 765 39.83 10.29 37.67
C GLY A 765 40.22 9.69 36.33
N GLY A 766 39.50 10.12 35.30
CA GLY A 766 39.73 9.67 33.93
C GLY A 766 38.79 10.33 32.93
N PRO A 767 39.00 10.11 31.62
CA PRO A 767 38.44 10.97 30.58
C PRO A 767 36.94 10.78 30.35
N THR A 768 36.35 9.73 30.96
CA THR A 768 34.95 9.35 30.79
C THR A 768 34.30 9.18 32.15
N SER A 769 32.97 9.22 32.22
CA SER A 769 32.22 8.98 33.47
C SER A 769 32.56 7.65 34.16
N GLN A 770 33.03 6.63 33.42
CA GLN A 770 33.57 5.38 33.97
C GLN A 770 34.82 5.55 34.84
N GLY A 771 35.61 6.60 34.59
CA GLY A 771 36.85 6.91 35.32
C GLY A 771 36.61 7.58 36.67
N VAL A 772 35.41 8.13 36.90
CA VAL A 772 35.08 8.85 38.13
C VAL A 772 34.36 7.94 39.11
N ASN A 773 34.96 7.72 40.28
CA ASN A 773 34.41 6.82 41.30
C ASN A 773 33.91 7.61 42.52
N PRO A 774 32.58 7.73 42.72
CA PRO A 774 32.03 8.51 43.82
C PRO A 774 32.38 7.97 45.21
N ALA A 775 32.77 6.69 45.32
CA ALA A 775 33.25 6.13 46.58
C ALA A 775 34.57 6.78 47.06
N LEU A 776 35.27 7.51 46.18
CA LEU A 776 36.50 8.22 46.50
C LEU A 776 36.25 9.68 46.93
N TYR A 777 35.08 10.29 46.68
CA TYR A 777 34.80 11.70 47.03
C TYR A 777 35.10 12.06 48.50
N PRO A 778 34.82 11.20 49.52
CA PRO A 778 35.17 11.53 50.90
C PRO A 778 36.68 11.65 51.16
N MET A 779 37.52 11.08 50.29
CA MET A 779 38.98 11.09 50.38
C MET A 779 39.64 12.04 49.39
N VAL A 780 39.02 12.22 48.21
CA VAL A 780 39.46 13.07 47.10
C VAL A 780 38.23 13.87 46.64
N PRO A 781 37.85 14.95 47.36
CA PRO A 781 36.62 15.68 47.05
C PRO A 781 36.63 16.30 45.65
N ASP A 782 37.78 16.80 45.20
CA ASP A 782 37.89 17.46 43.90
C ASP A 782 37.68 16.51 42.70
N LEU A 783 37.71 15.18 42.91
CA LEU A 783 37.43 14.17 41.88
C LEU A 783 36.02 14.31 41.29
N GLU A 784 35.06 14.82 42.06
CA GLU A 784 33.70 15.07 41.58
C GLU A 784 33.67 16.05 40.40
N TRP A 785 34.63 16.98 40.38
CA TRP A 785 34.78 18.07 39.42
C TRP A 785 35.79 17.76 38.32
N ASP A 786 36.25 16.51 38.23
CA ASP A 786 37.10 15.99 37.15
C ASP A 786 36.40 16.12 35.78
N SER A 787 37.12 16.66 34.79
CA SER A 787 36.54 16.94 33.47
C SER A 787 36.43 15.67 32.64
N ARG A 788 35.20 15.33 32.23
CA ARG A 788 34.91 14.04 31.60
C ARG A 788 33.80 14.12 30.58
N VAL A 789 33.83 13.19 29.61
CA VAL A 789 32.71 12.97 28.68
C VAL A 789 31.81 11.84 29.15
N THR A 790 30.55 11.86 28.71
CA THR A 790 29.56 10.84 29.06
C THR A 790 28.45 10.69 28.00
N ILE A 791 27.55 9.76 28.25
CA ILE A 791 26.19 9.69 27.69
C ILE A 791 25.28 9.37 28.88
N GLY A 792 24.56 10.35 29.38
CA GLY A 792 23.58 10.24 30.47
C GLY A 792 24.14 10.16 31.90
N CYS A 793 25.09 9.26 32.18
CA CYS A 793 25.56 9.02 33.56
C CYS A 793 26.56 10.08 34.04
N LEU A 794 26.49 10.48 35.31
CA LEU A 794 27.42 11.39 35.97
C LEU A 794 28.76 10.74 36.31
N ASP A 795 28.76 9.46 36.72
CA ASP A 795 29.96 8.75 37.18
C ASP A 795 29.84 7.21 37.07
N SER A 796 30.83 6.48 37.56
CA SER A 796 30.92 5.01 37.45
C SER A 796 29.89 4.24 38.28
N SER A 797 29.12 4.90 39.15
CA SER A 797 28.02 4.26 39.88
C SER A 797 26.78 4.01 39.03
N GLY A 798 26.62 4.76 37.93
CA GLY A 798 25.44 4.74 37.07
C GLY A 798 24.55 5.97 37.18
N ASP A 799 24.65 6.76 38.26
CA ASP A 799 23.76 7.89 38.57
C ASP A 799 23.52 8.81 37.36
N PRO A 800 22.27 9.16 36.98
CA PRO A 800 20.98 8.82 37.61
C PRO A 800 20.41 7.44 37.22
N PHE A 801 21.13 6.67 36.40
CA PHE A 801 20.72 5.37 35.88
C PHE A 801 21.23 4.19 36.74
N PRO A 802 20.69 2.97 36.52
CA PRO A 802 21.09 1.80 37.33
C PRO A 802 22.55 1.37 37.18
N GLU A 803 23.15 1.62 36.01
CA GLU A 803 24.55 1.31 35.70
C GLU A 803 25.08 2.26 34.64
N ASN A 804 26.40 2.41 34.59
CA ASN A 804 27.07 3.11 33.52
C ASN A 804 27.66 2.06 32.56
N ALA A 805 27.25 2.09 31.30
CA ALA A 805 27.62 1.18 30.21
C ALA A 805 28.44 1.88 29.12
N LEU A 806 28.92 3.10 29.37
CA LEU A 806 29.68 3.89 28.40
C LEU A 806 30.94 3.16 27.90
N ASN A 807 31.11 3.13 26.57
CA ASN A 807 32.30 2.61 25.90
C ASN A 807 32.96 3.71 25.06
N ASP A 808 34.27 3.59 24.83
CA ASP A 808 35.00 4.46 23.90
C ASP A 808 35.90 3.65 22.96
N ILE A 809 36.12 4.17 21.75
CA ILE A 809 37.00 3.54 20.76
C ILE A 809 37.72 4.57 19.90
N GLY A 810 39.03 4.36 19.75
CA GLY A 810 39.84 5.09 18.78
C GLY A 810 40.11 6.56 19.12
N ILE A 811 40.05 6.92 20.40
CA ILE A 811 40.35 8.26 20.92
C ILE A 811 41.69 8.21 21.68
N ASP A 812 42.55 9.21 21.47
CA ASP A 812 43.76 9.43 22.26
C ASP A 812 43.46 10.51 23.31
N TRP A 813 43.37 10.10 24.57
CA TRP A 813 43.01 10.96 25.69
C TRP A 813 44.21 11.68 26.32
N THR A 814 45.43 11.46 25.81
CA THR A 814 46.67 11.91 26.48
C THR A 814 46.68 13.41 26.76
N ASP A 815 46.26 14.22 25.78
CA ASP A 815 46.27 15.69 25.90
C ASP A 815 45.11 16.17 26.79
N PHE A 816 43.90 15.61 26.63
CA PHE A 816 42.75 15.93 27.48
C PHE A 816 42.99 15.63 28.97
N GLU A 817 43.57 14.46 29.27
CA GLU A 817 43.95 14.05 30.64
C GLU A 817 45.12 14.86 31.21
N ALA A 818 45.86 15.59 30.37
CA ALA A 818 46.86 16.55 30.81
C ALA A 818 46.27 17.94 31.11
N GLY A 819 44.97 18.13 30.89
CA GLY A 819 44.24 19.41 31.03
C GLY A 819 44.23 20.26 29.76
N ASP A 820 44.70 19.73 28.63
CA ASP A 820 44.67 20.38 27.31
C ASP A 820 43.39 20.01 26.52
N ASP A 821 43.28 20.47 25.28
CA ASP A 821 42.11 20.24 24.42
C ASP A 821 42.01 18.77 23.92
N LEU A 822 40.78 18.32 23.68
CA LEU A 822 40.50 17.13 22.87
C LEU A 822 40.10 17.58 21.47
N SER A 823 40.87 17.24 20.44
CA SER A 823 40.47 17.48 19.04
C SER A 823 40.84 16.29 18.17
N VAL A 824 39.82 15.50 17.79
CA VAL A 824 39.99 14.26 17.04
C VAL A 824 38.98 14.15 15.89
N GLY A 825 39.48 13.84 14.69
CA GLY A 825 38.66 13.62 13.48
C GLY A 825 38.12 12.20 13.32
N ASN A 826 38.38 11.31 14.28
CA ASN A 826 37.92 9.93 14.31
C ASN A 826 37.71 9.43 15.76
N GLY A 827 37.15 8.23 15.90
CA GLY A 827 36.80 7.63 17.19
C GLY A 827 35.45 8.11 17.73
N ALA A 828 34.90 7.39 18.71
CA ALA A 828 33.62 7.72 19.33
C ALA A 828 33.59 7.22 20.78
N TRP A 829 32.78 7.87 21.61
CA TRP A 829 32.24 7.26 22.82
C TRP A 829 30.75 6.99 22.59
N PHE A 830 30.26 5.85 23.05
CA PHE A 830 28.96 5.32 22.67
C PHE A 830 28.38 4.39 23.74
N VAL A 831 27.07 4.23 23.66
CA VAL A 831 26.26 3.24 24.38
C VAL A 831 25.49 2.42 23.34
N VAL A 832 24.80 1.36 23.74
CA VAL A 832 23.88 0.65 22.84
C VAL A 832 22.44 1.05 23.13
N VAL A 833 21.56 0.89 22.15
CA VAL A 833 20.12 1.18 22.26
C VAL A 833 19.40 0.54 23.47
N ALA A 834 19.97 -0.51 24.08
CA ALA A 834 19.40 -1.14 25.28
C ALA A 834 19.76 -0.40 26.58
N ASP A 835 20.73 0.51 26.52
CA ASP A 835 21.23 1.25 27.67
C ASP A 835 20.39 2.51 27.87
N GLN A 836 19.61 2.53 28.95
CA GLN A 836 18.68 3.63 29.29
C GLN A 836 19.39 4.99 29.43
N GLN A 837 20.69 5.00 29.70
CA GLN A 837 21.47 6.23 29.84
C GLN A 837 21.54 7.08 28.55
N GLY A 838 21.17 6.52 27.39
CA GLY A 838 21.04 7.29 26.16
C GLY A 838 19.66 7.94 25.97
N ASP A 839 18.66 7.65 26.79
CA ASP A 839 17.31 8.21 26.66
C ASP A 839 17.29 9.70 27.02
N SER A 840 16.62 10.52 26.20
CA SER A 840 16.41 11.95 26.46
C SER A 840 15.72 12.18 27.81
N GLN A 841 16.29 13.07 28.62
CA GLN A 841 15.77 13.49 29.93
C GLN A 841 15.47 14.98 29.92
N GLU A 842 14.47 15.38 30.69
CA GLU A 842 14.24 16.80 30.96
C GLU A 842 15.44 17.39 31.71
N PHE A 843 15.89 18.57 31.28
CA PHE A 843 16.88 19.38 31.98
C PHE A 843 16.57 20.86 31.75
N MET A 844 17.02 21.71 32.66
CA MET A 844 16.94 23.15 32.49
C MET A 844 18.32 23.71 32.17
N ASP A 845 18.39 24.58 31.16
CA ASP A 845 19.63 25.20 30.74
C ASP A 845 20.00 26.40 31.61
N SER A 846 21.20 26.94 31.36
CA SER A 846 21.70 28.15 32.03
C SER A 846 20.88 29.41 31.77
N GLN A 847 19.97 29.42 30.78
CA GLN A 847 19.07 30.54 30.47
C GLN A 847 17.66 30.36 31.07
N CYS A 848 17.45 29.36 31.92
CA CYS A 848 16.17 29.03 32.55
C CYS A 848 15.10 28.51 31.58
N GLU A 849 15.53 27.87 30.50
CA GLU A 849 14.63 27.23 29.55
C GLU A 849 14.58 25.72 29.82
N ASP A 850 13.36 25.16 29.83
CA ASP A 850 13.16 23.72 29.95
C ASP A 850 13.43 23.05 28.60
N HIS A 851 14.35 22.09 28.61
CA HIS A 851 14.72 21.30 27.45
C HIS A 851 14.58 19.81 27.73
N ASN A 852 14.63 19.02 26.66
CA ASN A 852 14.86 17.59 26.72
C ASN A 852 16.20 17.30 26.05
N GLY A 853 17.01 16.43 26.62
CA GLY A 853 18.30 16.10 26.05
C GLY A 853 19.09 15.06 26.83
N VAL A 854 20.32 14.82 26.39
CA VAL A 854 21.19 13.82 26.99
C VAL A 854 22.48 14.50 27.44
N LEU A 855 22.89 14.24 28.69
CA LEU A 855 24.17 14.72 29.23
C LEU A 855 25.33 14.09 28.45
N ILE A 856 26.20 14.91 27.89
CA ILE A 856 27.34 14.48 27.05
C ILE A 856 28.71 14.79 27.64
N ALA A 857 28.80 15.72 28.60
CA ALA A 857 30.02 15.99 29.36
C ALA A 857 29.76 16.75 30.66
N ARG A 858 30.66 16.59 31.64
CA ARG A 858 30.84 17.51 32.76
C ARG A 858 32.25 18.08 32.68
N LEU A 859 32.39 19.39 32.51
CA LEU A 859 33.67 20.04 32.25
C LEU A 859 33.95 21.10 33.30
N THR A 860 35.16 21.11 33.86
CA THR A 860 35.63 22.15 34.78
C THR A 860 36.74 22.94 34.11
N SER A 861 36.45 24.18 33.73
CA SER A 861 37.42 25.06 33.08
C SER A 861 38.04 26.02 34.08
N MET A 862 39.35 26.24 33.96
CA MET A 862 40.10 27.11 34.86
C MET A 862 39.94 28.58 34.45
N GLY A 863 39.45 29.42 35.36
CA GLY A 863 39.22 30.85 35.18
C GLY A 863 37.76 31.21 34.88
N HIS A 864 37.23 32.23 35.55
CA HIS A 864 35.84 32.71 35.36
C HIS A 864 35.59 33.30 33.97
N ASP A 865 36.62 33.86 33.34
CA ASP A 865 36.54 34.42 31.97
C ASP A 865 36.91 33.36 30.90
N SER A 866 37.00 32.08 31.28
CA SER A 866 37.33 31.04 30.30
C SER A 866 36.14 30.71 29.40
N GLU A 867 36.45 30.21 28.22
CA GLU A 867 35.49 29.89 27.16
C GLU A 867 35.75 28.47 26.70
N ILE A 868 34.72 27.63 26.73
CA ILE A 868 34.79 26.24 26.28
C ILE A 868 34.08 26.13 24.93
N LEU A 869 34.76 25.59 23.93
CA LEU A 869 34.17 25.14 22.67
C LEU A 869 33.86 23.65 22.76
N PHE A 870 32.59 23.29 22.57
CA PHE A 870 32.17 21.91 22.39
C PHE A 870 31.60 21.75 20.98
N GLU A 871 32.09 20.77 20.23
CA GLU A 871 31.67 20.53 18.85
C GLU A 871 31.77 19.03 18.55
N ALA A 872 30.71 18.42 18.03
CA ALA A 872 30.70 16.99 17.72
C ALA A 872 29.66 16.61 16.66
N LEU A 873 29.76 15.35 16.22
CA LEU A 873 28.72 14.65 15.49
C LEU A 873 27.95 13.76 16.45
N PHE A 874 26.63 13.92 16.51
CA PHE A 874 25.73 13.13 17.34
C PHE A 874 25.01 12.10 16.46
N GLN A 875 24.85 10.88 16.99
CA GLN A 875 24.13 9.79 16.34
C GLN A 875 23.22 9.12 17.35
N GLY A 876 21.99 8.80 16.94
CA GLY A 876 21.02 8.22 17.83
C GLY A 876 19.81 7.68 17.10
N ARG A 877 18.72 7.49 17.84
CA ARG A 877 17.42 7.05 17.31
C ARG A 877 16.32 7.98 17.75
N ASP A 878 15.31 8.16 16.90
CA ASP A 878 14.10 8.88 17.25
C ASP A 878 13.09 7.97 17.97
N ALA A 879 11.93 8.52 18.32
CA ALA A 879 10.85 7.80 18.98
C ALA A 879 10.35 6.55 18.20
N ASP A 880 10.57 6.51 16.89
CA ASP A 880 10.23 5.39 16.00
C ASP A 880 11.41 4.42 15.77
N ASN A 881 12.50 4.58 16.54
CA ASN A 881 13.73 3.80 16.48
C ASN A 881 14.55 3.99 15.17
N LEU A 882 14.22 5.01 14.35
CA LEU A 882 14.95 5.34 13.13
C LEU A 882 16.26 6.06 13.48
N VAL A 883 17.35 5.71 12.79
CA VAL A 883 18.66 6.29 13.07
C VAL A 883 18.73 7.72 12.53
N TRP A 884 19.13 8.67 13.38
CA TRP A 884 19.44 10.04 13.01
C TRP A 884 20.92 10.34 13.23
N GLN A 885 21.38 11.38 12.56
CA GLN A 885 22.73 11.91 12.73
C GLN A 885 22.70 13.42 12.44
N ASP A 886 23.24 14.21 13.37
CA ASP A 886 23.34 15.67 13.21
C ASP A 886 24.64 16.18 13.84
N THR A 887 25.01 17.41 13.51
CA THR A 887 26.21 18.09 13.98
C THR A 887 25.84 19.33 14.74
N ALA A 888 26.47 19.56 15.89
CA ALA A 888 26.28 20.81 16.59
C ALA A 888 27.52 21.25 17.34
N ALA A 889 27.54 22.55 17.64
CA ALA A 889 28.59 23.20 18.38
C ALA A 889 28.02 24.24 19.33
N ALA A 890 28.67 24.42 20.48
CA ALA A 890 28.38 25.48 21.42
C ALA A 890 29.67 26.11 21.94
N THR A 891 29.56 27.40 22.25
CA THR A 891 30.57 28.17 22.96
C THR A 891 30.02 28.51 24.34
N ILE A 892 30.57 27.85 25.34
CA ILE A 892 30.13 27.92 26.73
C ILE A 892 30.98 28.94 27.47
N MET A 893 30.33 29.90 28.10
CA MET A 893 30.96 30.92 28.94
C MET A 893 30.17 31.07 30.22
N TYR A 894 30.87 31.23 31.34
CA TYR A 894 30.23 31.57 32.60
C TYR A 894 29.77 33.04 32.60
N GLN A 895 28.47 33.28 32.81
CA GLN A 895 27.87 34.63 32.83
C GLN A 895 27.43 35.11 34.23
N GLY A 896 27.73 34.36 35.30
CA GLY A 896 27.33 34.72 36.66
C GLY A 896 26.16 33.90 37.23
N GLU A 897 25.74 32.83 36.56
CA GLU A 897 24.67 31.91 36.98
C GLU A 897 25.20 30.93 38.05
N LEU A 898 24.57 30.87 39.22
CA LEU A 898 24.86 29.90 40.29
C LEU A 898 23.67 28.94 40.44
N ASP A 899 23.92 27.70 40.86
CA ASP A 899 22.93 26.77 41.42
C ASP A 899 23.42 26.41 42.83
N CYS A 900 22.89 27.12 43.83
CA CYS A 900 23.35 27.07 45.21
C CYS A 900 22.71 25.94 46.01
N ASN A 901 21.49 25.51 45.65
CA ASN A 901 20.75 24.47 46.37
C ASN A 901 21.04 23.07 45.80
N GLY A 902 21.72 22.98 44.66
CA GLY A 902 22.22 21.75 44.05
C GLY A 902 21.11 20.88 43.46
N ASN A 903 20.01 21.50 43.04
CA ASN A 903 18.87 20.80 42.43
C ASN A 903 19.00 20.65 40.90
N HIS A 904 20.10 21.11 40.30
CA HIS A 904 20.36 21.18 38.86
C HIS A 904 19.47 22.20 38.13
N THR A 905 18.99 23.21 38.85
CA THR A 905 18.29 24.38 38.33
C THR A 905 19.08 25.62 38.74
N PRO A 906 19.46 26.53 37.82
CA PRO A 906 20.12 27.76 38.23
C PRO A 906 19.23 28.60 39.16
N ASP A 907 19.83 29.23 40.16
CA ASP A 907 19.25 30.12 41.18
C ASP A 907 18.27 31.14 40.61
N ALA A 908 18.67 31.77 39.51
CA ALA A 908 17.86 32.76 38.82
C ALA A 908 16.55 32.15 38.28
N CYS A 909 16.57 30.88 37.92
CA CYS A 909 15.45 30.13 37.37
C CYS A 909 14.51 29.66 38.48
N ASP A 910 15.03 29.13 39.58
CA ASP A 910 14.26 28.79 40.78
C ASP A 910 13.46 29.99 41.30
N ILE A 911 14.08 31.18 41.28
CA ILE A 911 13.41 32.44 41.65
C ILE A 911 12.32 32.81 40.63
N ALA A 912 12.61 32.66 39.34
CA ALA A 912 11.71 33.06 38.27
C ALA A 912 10.48 32.14 38.15
N SER A 913 10.65 30.83 38.34
CA SER A 913 9.57 29.84 38.37
C SER A 913 8.75 29.92 39.66
N GLY A 914 9.34 30.47 40.73
CA GLY A 914 8.76 30.58 42.06
C GLY A 914 8.93 29.32 42.90
N ASP A 915 9.81 28.41 42.47
CA ASP A 915 10.20 27.22 43.22
C ASP A 915 11.09 27.57 44.42
N SER A 916 11.85 28.67 44.33
CA SER A 916 12.52 29.31 45.45
C SER A 916 12.17 30.80 45.55
N ASN A 917 12.13 31.35 46.77
CA ASN A 917 11.83 32.76 46.98
C ASN A 917 13.11 33.60 46.93
N ASP A 918 13.05 34.80 46.37
CA ASP A 918 14.06 35.86 46.54
C ASP A 918 13.32 37.11 47.00
N ALA A 919 13.02 37.15 48.29
CA ALA A 919 12.23 38.24 48.87
C ALA A 919 12.98 39.58 48.82
N ASN A 920 14.32 39.56 48.75
CA ASN A 920 15.15 40.75 48.78
C ASN A 920 15.55 41.26 47.36
N GLY A 921 15.32 40.45 46.33
CA GLY A 921 15.50 40.76 44.92
C GLY A 921 16.97 40.83 44.47
N ASN A 922 17.88 40.12 45.15
CA ASN A 922 19.31 40.17 44.83
C ASN A 922 19.78 39.07 43.86
N GLY A 923 18.88 38.20 43.42
CA GLY A 923 19.14 37.14 42.45
C GLY A 923 19.76 35.87 43.05
N ILE A 924 19.71 35.69 44.37
CA ILE A 924 20.09 34.46 45.08
C ILE A 924 18.87 33.97 45.86
N PRO A 925 18.43 32.70 45.72
CA PRO A 925 17.32 32.15 46.49
C PRO A 925 17.52 32.37 47.99
N ASP A 926 16.49 32.83 48.70
CA ASP A 926 16.47 33.10 50.15
C ASP A 926 16.94 31.87 50.96
N GLU A 927 16.72 30.65 50.44
CA GLU A 927 17.18 29.40 51.06
C GLU A 927 18.70 29.17 50.93
N CYS A 928 19.31 29.77 49.93
CA CYS A 928 20.75 29.81 49.70
C CYS A 928 21.41 31.06 50.27
N GLU A 929 20.60 32.08 50.55
CA GLU A 929 21.01 33.17 51.39
C GLU A 929 21.14 32.67 52.82
N SER A 930 22.39 32.50 53.25
CA SER A 930 22.69 32.27 54.65
C SER A 930 22.36 33.53 55.50
N GLY A 931 21.07 33.78 55.76
CA GLY A 931 20.59 34.69 56.80
C GLY A 931 19.30 35.45 56.50
N CYS A 932 18.14 34.85 56.81
CA CYS A 932 16.96 35.64 57.18
C CYS A 932 17.32 36.55 58.36
N GLU A 933 17.39 37.88 58.15
CA GLU A 933 17.78 38.85 59.19
C GLU A 933 16.88 38.79 60.46
N TRP A 934 15.70 38.16 60.38
CA TRP A 934 14.69 38.13 61.44
C TRP A 934 14.30 36.72 61.93
N ASP A 935 14.96 35.66 61.46
CA ASP A 935 14.90 34.34 62.08
C ASP A 935 15.86 34.31 63.27
N LEU A 936 15.37 34.78 64.41
CA LEU A 936 16.18 35.04 65.60
C LEU A 936 16.41 33.78 66.43
N ASP A 937 15.62 32.72 66.26
CA ASP A 937 15.92 31.41 66.82
C ASP A 937 16.60 30.42 65.87
N GLY A 938 16.77 30.79 64.60
CA GLY A 938 17.53 30.03 63.61
C GLY A 938 16.81 28.74 63.21
N ASN A 939 15.48 28.73 63.29
CA ASN A 939 14.67 27.56 62.98
C ASN A 939 14.24 27.50 61.50
N GLY A 940 14.63 28.50 60.70
CA GLY A 940 14.31 28.64 59.30
C GLY A 940 12.92 29.22 59.03
N VAL A 941 12.19 29.68 60.05
CA VAL A 941 10.80 30.14 59.95
C VAL A 941 10.61 31.41 60.76
N THR A 942 10.23 32.53 60.13
CA THR A 942 9.93 33.77 60.85
C THR A 942 8.51 33.73 61.41
N ASP A 943 8.37 33.42 62.70
CA ASP A 943 7.07 33.30 63.37
C ASP A 943 6.97 34.16 64.64
N VAL A 944 5.91 33.96 65.43
CA VAL A 944 5.68 34.74 66.65
C VAL A 944 6.79 34.53 67.70
N ASN A 945 7.54 33.44 67.61
CA ASN A 945 8.66 33.11 68.50
C ASN A 945 9.86 34.03 68.23
N ASP A 946 10.14 34.38 66.97
CA ASP A 946 11.17 35.37 66.63
C ASP A 946 10.81 36.76 67.13
N LEU A 947 9.55 37.16 66.95
CA LEU A 947 9.03 38.40 67.49
C LEU A 947 9.17 38.45 69.02
N LEU A 948 8.97 37.32 69.70
CA LEU A 948 9.16 37.19 71.14
C LEU A 948 10.63 37.31 71.56
N ILE A 949 11.58 36.86 70.73
CA ILE A 949 13.03 37.02 70.96
C ILE A 949 13.44 38.48 70.79
N LEU A 950 12.93 39.16 69.77
CA LEU A 950 13.17 40.59 69.56
C LEU A 950 12.62 41.43 70.72
N ILE A 951 11.39 41.14 71.16
CA ILE A 951 10.74 41.81 72.31
C ILE A 951 11.48 41.50 73.62
N ALA A 952 12.03 40.30 73.78
CA ALA A 952 12.81 39.91 74.96
C ALA A 952 14.19 40.60 75.03
N GLY A 953 14.73 41.04 73.89
CA GLY A 953 16.01 41.76 73.79
C GLY A 953 15.93 43.28 74.02
N TYR A 954 14.74 43.89 74.04
CA TYR A 954 14.58 45.33 74.14
C TYR A 954 14.67 45.85 75.59
N PRO A 955 15.56 46.81 75.92
CA PRO A 955 15.89 47.15 77.30
C PRO A 955 14.91 48.13 78.01
N ALA A 956 13.75 48.50 77.45
CA ALA A 956 12.79 49.40 78.11
C ALA A 956 11.33 49.23 77.64
N THR A 957 10.39 49.71 78.47
CA THR A 957 8.92 49.61 78.29
C THR A 957 8.43 50.22 76.98
N TYR A 958 7.76 49.41 76.17
CA TYR A 958 7.12 49.75 74.89
C TYR A 958 5.65 50.16 75.05
N ASP A 959 5.14 50.97 74.13
CA ASP A 959 3.69 51.20 73.96
C ASP A 959 3.13 50.58 72.67
N VAL A 960 1.84 50.75 72.44
CA VAL A 960 1.14 50.15 71.29
C VAL A 960 1.60 50.77 69.96
N ASP A 961 2.09 52.00 69.97
CA ASP A 961 2.53 52.68 68.75
C ASP A 961 3.92 52.16 68.32
N ASP A 962 4.78 51.79 69.28
CA ASP A 962 6.05 51.09 69.01
C ASP A 962 5.81 49.71 68.36
N LEU A 963 4.81 48.97 68.85
CA LEU A 963 4.42 47.66 68.32
C LEU A 963 3.80 47.77 66.92
N LEU A 964 3.03 48.83 66.66
CA LEU A 964 2.40 49.09 65.36
C LEU A 964 3.41 49.58 64.32
N ALA A 965 4.51 50.25 64.72
CA ALA A 965 5.60 50.61 63.83
C ALA A 965 6.41 49.39 63.38
N LEU A 966 6.69 48.45 64.30
CA LEU A 966 7.35 47.17 63.99
C LEU A 966 6.51 46.26 63.09
N LEU A 967 5.19 46.22 63.30
CA LEU A 967 4.27 45.48 62.44
C LEU A 967 4.09 46.11 61.04
N ALA A 968 4.41 47.39 60.86
CA ALA A 968 4.29 48.08 59.58
C ALA A 968 5.48 47.79 58.62
N GLU A 969 6.61 47.28 59.13
CA GLU A 969 7.74 46.79 58.34
C GLU A 969 7.68 45.26 58.09
N PHE A 970 6.76 44.55 58.75
CA PHE A 970 6.48 43.13 58.52
C PHE A 970 5.67 42.96 57.22
N GLY A 971 6.38 42.84 56.10
CA GLY A 971 5.79 42.82 54.76
C GLY A 971 6.37 41.74 53.84
N CYS A 972 6.32 40.47 54.23
CA CYS A 972 6.30 39.35 53.29
C CYS A 972 4.97 38.62 53.49
N GLY A 973 4.05 38.79 52.54
CA GLY A 973 2.72 38.21 52.59
C GLY A 973 2.69 36.85 51.93
N GLY A 974 2.81 35.81 52.77
CA GLY A 974 2.53 34.39 52.49
C GLY A 974 2.36 33.69 53.82
#